data_AF-A0AAD5M9A7-F1
#
_entry.id   AF-A0AAD5M9A7-F1
#
_cell.length_a   1.000
_cell.length_b   1.000
_cell.length_c   1.000
_cell.angle_alpha   90.00
_cell.angle_beta   90.00
_cell.angle_gamma   90.00
#
_symmetry.space_group_name_H-M   'P 1'
#
loop_
_entity.id
_entity.type
_entity.pdbx_description
1 polymer ?
#
loop_
_entity_poly.entity_id
_entity_poly.type
_entity_poly.pdbx_seq_one_letter_code
_entity_poly.pdbx_strand_id
1 'polypeptide(L)'
;MASAAGVLYDVGSWRLGDDGHIFRRGRLKYANGDLYDGEWVDGKRHGHGVLTFADGGGSYVGGFASDMFHGFGVLEQHHVIVRRPMEPPSLVSGALRLHVKRRSELYEGDFRMGKRHGRGSLRAAHGDVYDGQFVDDYYHGRGVCAYPNGDVYDGEWRHGRWHGQGELRRGRDGSSYLGEFCNGLFHGFGRETFGRGGSQGSYTGGFRFGQRHGHGQRVWRLEPGREKTYDGDWRDDEMHGIGVVELPNAFKYVGELQHGQFHGQGVISYTNGDSYEGEFARGALHGSGTFTFSDGGWYVGQFADGKRHGRGRREFAVAGETYRSPSKLKSVAIAYEVVAAAYDGDWVEDEMHGRGELTRTLRVASTRCKRGGKGPGGSAVYRYSGPFERGQQTGNDAVITFRFTPAEDDGHASNQDAEEIPAPSRSKRQQREELEAARTRTFEWNYEYEFPEGSSCWHSGRGDSRYEGAVTRGVFHGVGVLASPDGKRWRGSWRHGQLHGDDCECIYDPLALGHLLENEKLPTEERKRRAVNTSGLYRMVRYQGSFDSHVRHGRRGSLLYENGDLVMGRFERGFAVGIVLYRFSTGRTRYAEHDESGSRIRWLSEDEDKRLREEALAEEAAKETEAQHRQHFLQALIL
;
A
#
# COMPACT_ATOMS: atom_id res chain seq x y z
N MET A 1 -72.42 -68.48 -4.16
CA MET A 1 -71.42 -68.92 -5.16
C MET A 1 -70.52 -67.73 -5.46
N ALA A 2 -69.21 -67.95 -5.61
CA ALA A 2 -68.26 -67.01 -6.19
C ALA A 2 -67.22 -67.84 -6.99
N SER A 3 -66.51 -67.23 -7.93
CA SER A 3 -65.75 -67.91 -8.99
C SER A 3 -64.72 -68.92 -8.48
N ALA A 4 -64.83 -70.17 -8.93
CA ALA A 4 -63.78 -71.18 -8.78
C ALA A 4 -62.62 -70.87 -9.75
N ALA A 5 -61.55 -70.23 -9.25
CA ALA A 5 -60.34 -69.96 -10.01
C ALA A 5 -59.09 -70.00 -9.10
N GLY A 6 -58.61 -71.21 -8.80
CA GLY A 6 -57.25 -71.43 -8.27
C GLY A 6 -57.03 -71.25 -6.76
N VAL A 7 -57.96 -71.72 -5.91
CA VAL A 7 -57.61 -72.08 -4.53
C VAL A 7 -56.94 -73.46 -4.54
N LEU A 8 -55.70 -73.56 -4.04
CA LEU A 8 -54.91 -74.80 -4.07
C LEU A 8 -54.87 -75.55 -2.73
N TYR A 9 -55.07 -74.85 -1.61
CA TYR A 9 -55.13 -75.41 -0.26
C TYR A 9 -55.79 -74.42 0.69
N ASP A 10 -56.72 -74.89 1.52
CA ASP A 10 -57.38 -74.15 2.60
C ASP A 10 -57.36 -75.01 3.87
N VAL A 11 -56.75 -74.50 4.94
CA VAL A 11 -56.90 -75.05 6.30
C VAL A 11 -57.03 -73.89 7.28
N GLY A 12 -58.19 -73.79 7.92
CA GLY A 12 -58.46 -72.75 8.93
C GLY A 12 -59.75 -72.99 9.70
N SER A 13 -59.89 -72.29 10.82
CA SER A 13 -61.12 -72.22 11.62
C SER A 13 -61.94 -70.98 11.24
N TRP A 14 -63.26 -71.09 11.39
CA TRP A 14 -64.23 -70.08 10.98
C TRP A 14 -65.21 -69.80 12.12
N ARG A 15 -65.65 -68.55 12.26
CA ARG A 15 -66.75 -68.13 13.14
C ARG A 15 -67.57 -67.02 12.46
N LEU A 16 -68.87 -67.01 12.70
CA LEU A 16 -69.73 -65.86 12.41
C LEU A 16 -69.75 -64.96 13.65
N GLY A 17 -69.60 -63.65 13.47
CA GLY A 17 -69.79 -62.67 14.55
C GLY A 17 -71.25 -62.24 14.71
N ASP A 18 -71.61 -61.72 15.88
CA ASP A 18 -72.95 -61.15 16.15
C ASP A 18 -73.21 -59.87 15.35
N ASP A 19 -72.16 -59.27 14.78
CA ASP A 19 -72.15 -58.18 13.80
C ASP A 19 -72.45 -58.64 12.36
N GLY A 20 -72.55 -59.95 12.13
CA GLY A 20 -72.74 -60.56 10.81
C GLY A 20 -71.47 -60.76 10.00
N HIS A 21 -70.30 -60.35 10.50
CA HIS A 21 -69.03 -60.52 9.81
C HIS A 21 -68.50 -61.95 9.94
N ILE A 22 -67.91 -62.47 8.85
CA ILE A 22 -67.32 -63.82 8.81
C ILE A 22 -65.84 -63.71 9.14
N PHE A 23 -65.47 -64.14 10.34
CA PHE A 23 -64.07 -64.20 10.78
C PHE A 23 -63.50 -65.58 10.51
N ARG A 24 -62.28 -65.64 9.95
CA ARG A 24 -61.53 -66.89 9.73
C ARG A 24 -60.07 -66.70 10.14
N ARG A 25 -59.43 -67.75 10.65
CA ARG A 25 -57.97 -67.80 10.83
C ARG A 25 -57.40 -69.07 10.23
N GLY A 26 -56.38 -68.92 9.39
CA GLY A 26 -55.69 -70.06 8.77
C GLY A 26 -55.03 -69.73 7.45
N ARG A 27 -54.55 -70.80 6.80
CA ARG A 27 -53.65 -70.78 5.66
C ARG A 27 -54.40 -70.91 4.33
N LEU A 28 -54.00 -70.14 3.33
CA LEU A 28 -54.53 -70.16 1.97
C LEU A 28 -53.38 -70.10 0.96
N LYS A 29 -53.40 -70.96 -0.07
CA LYS A 29 -52.54 -70.82 -1.24
C LYS A 29 -53.34 -70.34 -2.45
N TYR A 30 -52.91 -69.21 -3.02
CA TYR A 30 -53.52 -68.52 -4.16
C TYR A 30 -53.09 -69.11 -5.52
N ALA A 31 -53.82 -68.73 -6.57
CA ALA A 31 -53.62 -69.19 -7.95
C ALA A 31 -52.26 -68.78 -8.55
N ASN A 32 -51.77 -67.59 -8.20
CA ASN A 32 -50.44 -67.11 -8.59
C ASN A 32 -49.30 -67.83 -7.84
N GLY A 33 -49.62 -68.64 -6.83
CA GLY A 33 -48.69 -69.37 -5.98
C GLY A 33 -48.43 -68.73 -4.61
N ASP A 34 -48.92 -67.50 -4.37
CA ASP A 34 -48.74 -66.80 -3.10
C ASP A 34 -49.35 -67.60 -1.95
N LEU A 35 -48.81 -67.38 -0.76
CA LEU A 35 -49.24 -68.05 0.46
C LEU A 35 -49.57 -67.03 1.53
N TYR A 36 -50.80 -67.03 2.04
CA TYR A 36 -51.16 -66.27 3.25
C TYR A 36 -51.47 -67.22 4.40
N ASP A 37 -50.98 -66.91 5.59
CA ASP A 37 -51.33 -67.59 6.85
C ASP A 37 -51.61 -66.52 7.92
N GLY A 38 -52.87 -66.41 8.33
CA GLY A 38 -53.32 -65.29 9.16
C GLY A 38 -54.82 -65.17 9.28
N GLU A 39 -55.28 -63.97 9.59
CA GLU A 39 -56.67 -63.64 9.91
C GLU A 39 -57.42 -63.02 8.72
N TRP A 40 -58.74 -63.14 8.77
CA TRP A 40 -59.63 -62.81 7.66
C TRP A 40 -60.96 -62.27 8.19
N VAL A 41 -61.51 -61.27 7.49
CA VAL A 41 -62.88 -60.76 7.67
C VAL A 41 -63.54 -60.68 6.30
N ASP A 42 -64.72 -61.29 6.16
CA ASP A 42 -65.54 -61.32 4.93
C ASP A 42 -64.76 -61.75 3.67
N GLY A 43 -63.85 -62.71 3.83
CA GLY A 43 -63.02 -63.23 2.75
C GLY A 43 -61.84 -62.34 2.34
N LYS A 44 -61.61 -61.23 3.04
CA LYS A 44 -60.43 -60.34 2.89
C LYS A 44 -59.42 -60.58 4.00
N ARG A 45 -58.12 -60.44 3.71
CA ARG A 45 -57.06 -60.48 4.73
C ARG A 45 -57.26 -59.33 5.72
N HIS A 46 -57.19 -59.64 7.01
CA HIS A 46 -57.43 -58.72 8.11
C HIS A 46 -56.61 -59.14 9.34
N GLY A 47 -56.43 -58.27 10.34
CA GLY A 47 -55.73 -58.66 11.57
C GLY A 47 -54.25 -58.97 11.30
N HIS A 48 -53.66 -59.91 12.02
CA HIS A 48 -52.23 -60.24 11.83
C HIS A 48 -52.04 -61.46 10.91
N GLY A 49 -51.03 -61.44 10.04
CA GLY A 49 -50.69 -62.57 9.19
C GLY A 49 -49.31 -62.51 8.53
N VAL A 50 -48.98 -63.61 7.86
CA VAL A 50 -47.78 -63.79 7.04
C VAL A 50 -48.21 -63.96 5.58
N LEU A 51 -47.61 -63.21 4.66
CA LEU A 51 -47.75 -63.36 3.22
C LEU A 51 -46.39 -63.71 2.62
N THR A 52 -46.27 -64.84 1.93
CA THR A 52 -45.07 -65.22 1.17
C THR A 52 -45.36 -65.14 -0.32
N PHE A 53 -44.49 -64.46 -1.08
CA PHE A 53 -44.67 -64.24 -2.52
C PHE A 53 -44.18 -65.45 -3.35
N ALA A 54 -44.96 -65.82 -4.37
CA ALA A 54 -44.81 -67.06 -5.15
C ALA A 54 -43.48 -67.20 -5.90
N ASP A 55 -42.95 -66.08 -6.38
CA ASP A 55 -41.78 -65.95 -7.24
C ASP A 55 -40.45 -66.02 -6.47
N GLY A 56 -40.52 -66.16 -5.14
CA GLY A 56 -39.37 -65.95 -4.26
C GLY A 56 -39.05 -64.47 -4.06
N GLY A 57 -39.97 -63.57 -4.40
CA GLY A 57 -39.88 -62.12 -4.25
C GLY A 57 -39.93 -61.61 -2.81
N GLY A 58 -39.90 -62.49 -1.80
CA GLY A 58 -39.81 -62.15 -0.37
C GLY A 58 -41.07 -62.50 0.44
N SER A 59 -41.34 -61.72 1.48
CA SER A 59 -42.50 -61.90 2.36
C SER A 59 -42.93 -60.63 3.10
N TYR A 60 -44.15 -60.62 3.63
CA TYR A 60 -44.64 -59.65 4.60
C TYR A 60 -45.11 -60.35 5.87
N VAL A 61 -44.77 -59.82 7.04
CA VAL A 61 -45.23 -60.28 8.36
C VAL A 61 -45.77 -59.07 9.11
N GLY A 62 -47.08 -59.01 9.38
CA GLY A 62 -47.66 -57.84 10.05
C GLY A 62 -49.17 -57.75 9.92
N GLY A 63 -49.68 -56.52 10.10
CA GLY A 63 -51.11 -56.22 10.06
C GLY A 63 -51.69 -56.06 8.65
N PHE A 64 -52.97 -56.43 8.52
CA PHE A 64 -53.77 -56.31 7.30
C PHE A 64 -55.11 -55.63 7.59
N ALA A 65 -55.58 -54.82 6.66
CA ALA A 65 -56.93 -54.27 6.66
C ALA A 65 -57.49 -54.25 5.22
N SER A 66 -58.55 -55.04 4.98
CA SER A 66 -59.18 -55.18 3.67
C SER A 66 -58.18 -55.49 2.55
N ASP A 67 -57.43 -56.59 2.71
CA ASP A 67 -56.38 -57.07 1.81
C ASP A 67 -55.11 -56.22 1.69
N MET A 68 -55.07 -55.00 2.24
CA MET A 68 -53.92 -54.11 2.20
C MET A 68 -53.07 -54.21 3.49
N PHE A 69 -51.76 -54.03 3.39
CA PHE A 69 -50.89 -53.91 4.57
C PHE A 69 -51.32 -52.70 5.42
N HIS A 70 -51.39 -52.88 6.74
CA HIS A 70 -51.92 -51.86 7.66
C HIS A 70 -51.38 -52.03 9.09
N GLY A 71 -50.98 -50.93 9.73
CA GLY A 71 -50.28 -50.99 11.02
C GLY A 71 -48.86 -51.52 10.87
N PHE A 72 -48.23 -51.91 11.99
CA PHE A 72 -46.85 -52.36 11.99
C PHE A 72 -46.65 -53.68 11.21
N GLY A 73 -45.55 -53.78 10.48
CA GLY A 73 -45.10 -55.03 9.86
C GLY A 73 -43.71 -54.95 9.23
N VAL A 74 -43.16 -56.12 8.95
CA VAL A 74 -41.88 -56.33 8.25
C VAL A 74 -42.17 -56.77 6.82
N LEU A 75 -41.63 -56.04 5.84
CA LEU A 75 -41.71 -56.34 4.41
C LEU A 75 -40.31 -56.61 3.88
N GLU A 76 -40.02 -57.85 3.51
CA GLU A 76 -38.84 -58.24 2.74
C GLU A 76 -39.22 -58.39 1.27
N GLN A 77 -38.49 -57.73 0.36
CA GLN A 77 -38.66 -57.86 -1.10
C GLN A 77 -37.35 -58.25 -1.79
N HIS A 78 -37.37 -59.24 -2.68
CA HIS A 78 -36.17 -59.77 -3.37
C HIS A 78 -36.15 -59.37 -4.84
N HIS A 79 -35.33 -58.38 -5.21
CA HIS A 79 -35.22 -57.92 -6.59
C HIS A 79 -34.16 -58.74 -7.38
N VAL A 80 -34.58 -59.28 -8.52
CA VAL A 80 -33.72 -60.06 -9.44
C VAL A 80 -33.12 -59.15 -10.50
N ILE A 81 -31.88 -58.70 -10.32
CA ILE A 81 -31.19 -57.86 -11.32
C ILE A 81 -30.46 -58.76 -12.33
N VAL A 82 -31.02 -58.88 -13.53
CA VAL A 82 -30.41 -59.58 -14.67
C VAL A 82 -29.57 -58.60 -15.48
N ARG A 83 -28.24 -58.59 -15.29
CA ARG A 83 -27.32 -57.88 -16.18
C ARG A 83 -27.00 -58.73 -17.41
N ARG A 84 -27.27 -58.21 -18.61
CA ARG A 84 -26.65 -58.70 -19.85
C ARG A 84 -25.17 -58.24 -19.90
N PRO A 85 -24.26 -59.02 -20.50
CA PRO A 85 -22.93 -58.52 -20.87
C PRO A 85 -23.03 -57.32 -21.83
N MET A 86 -22.02 -56.43 -21.81
CA MET A 86 -21.93 -55.29 -22.74
C MET A 86 -21.21 -55.63 -24.05
N GLU A 87 -20.59 -56.81 -24.15
CA GLU A 87 -19.90 -57.27 -25.36
C GLU A 87 -20.78 -58.25 -26.15
N PRO A 88 -20.76 -58.22 -27.50
CA PRO A 88 -21.37 -59.26 -28.32
C PRO A 88 -20.60 -60.58 -28.13
N PRO A 89 -21.28 -61.73 -27.98
CA PRO A 89 -20.59 -62.99 -27.69
C PRO A 89 -19.78 -63.46 -28.90
N SER A 90 -18.47 -63.61 -28.71
CA SER A 90 -17.64 -64.40 -29.62
C SER A 90 -18.08 -65.87 -29.58
N LEU A 91 -18.26 -66.47 -30.75
CA LEU A 91 -18.84 -67.81 -30.90
C LEU A 91 -17.83 -68.92 -30.54
N VAL A 92 -17.62 -69.13 -29.24
CA VAL A 92 -16.88 -70.29 -28.70
C VAL A 92 -17.72 -70.99 -27.63
N SER A 93 -18.23 -72.17 -28.00
CA SER A 93 -18.87 -73.21 -27.17
C SER A 93 -19.35 -72.88 -25.73
N GLY A 94 -20.66 -72.74 -25.57
CA GLY A 94 -21.38 -73.23 -24.37
C GLY A 94 -21.72 -72.21 -23.26
N ALA A 95 -23.01 -72.14 -22.93
CA ALA A 95 -23.61 -71.55 -21.73
C ALA A 95 -23.33 -70.04 -21.45
N LEU A 96 -24.27 -69.19 -21.86
CA LEU A 96 -24.33 -67.77 -21.48
C LEU A 96 -24.56 -67.60 -19.96
N ARG A 97 -23.49 -67.36 -19.18
CA ARG A 97 -23.57 -67.13 -17.72
C ARG A 97 -24.13 -65.74 -17.37
N LEU A 98 -25.45 -65.62 -17.32
CA LEU A 98 -26.14 -64.45 -16.76
C LEU A 98 -25.74 -64.24 -15.29
N HIS A 99 -25.13 -63.09 -15.00
CA HIS A 99 -24.77 -62.69 -13.64
C HIS A 99 -25.99 -62.11 -12.92
N VAL A 100 -26.82 -62.99 -12.36
CA VAL A 100 -27.96 -62.62 -11.53
C VAL A 100 -27.46 -62.15 -10.16
N LYS A 101 -27.56 -60.85 -9.89
CA LYS A 101 -27.46 -60.33 -8.52
C LYS A 101 -28.85 -60.17 -7.94
N ARG A 102 -29.17 -60.98 -6.92
CA ARG A 102 -30.30 -60.69 -6.03
C ARG A 102 -29.91 -59.53 -5.11
N ARG A 103 -30.82 -58.59 -4.89
CA ARG A 103 -30.72 -57.54 -3.87
C ARG A 103 -32.04 -57.50 -3.11
N SER A 104 -31.99 -57.63 -1.80
CA SER A 104 -33.18 -57.46 -0.95
C SER A 104 -33.40 -56.00 -0.60
N GLU A 105 -34.65 -55.58 -0.61
CA GLU A 105 -35.17 -54.47 0.18
C GLU A 105 -35.79 -55.05 1.46
N LEU A 106 -35.60 -54.39 2.59
CA LEU A 106 -36.19 -54.76 3.87
C LEU A 106 -36.74 -53.51 4.55
N TYR A 107 -38.05 -53.49 4.81
CA TYR A 107 -38.73 -52.46 5.59
C TYR A 107 -39.29 -53.06 6.88
N GLU A 108 -39.21 -52.33 7.98
CA GLU A 108 -39.82 -52.64 9.26
C GLU A 108 -40.47 -51.37 9.82
N GLY A 109 -41.81 -51.34 9.92
CA GLY A 109 -42.52 -50.12 10.32
C GLY A 109 -44.01 -50.13 10.03
N ASP A 110 -44.64 -48.97 10.15
CA ASP A 110 -46.08 -48.81 9.93
C ASP A 110 -46.44 -48.82 8.44
N PHE A 111 -47.61 -49.39 8.14
CA PHE A 111 -48.27 -49.34 6.85
C PHE A 111 -49.64 -48.68 6.96
N ARG A 112 -50.06 -48.00 5.90
CA ARG A 112 -51.40 -47.44 5.76
C ARG A 112 -51.89 -47.64 4.33
N MET A 113 -52.95 -48.43 4.17
CA MET A 113 -53.54 -48.76 2.87
C MET A 113 -52.52 -49.33 1.87
N GLY A 114 -51.66 -50.24 2.34
CA GLY A 114 -50.64 -50.93 1.54
C GLY A 114 -49.34 -50.15 1.32
N LYS A 115 -49.30 -48.87 1.68
CA LYS A 115 -48.12 -48.01 1.57
C LYS A 115 -47.37 -47.90 2.89
N ARG A 116 -46.05 -47.70 2.83
CA ARG A 116 -45.24 -47.31 4.00
C ARG A 116 -45.69 -45.95 4.51
N HIS A 117 -45.93 -45.86 5.81
CA HIS A 117 -46.45 -44.66 6.48
C HIS A 117 -45.88 -44.59 7.92
N GLY A 118 -46.24 -43.60 8.73
CA GLY A 118 -45.92 -43.59 10.17
C GLY A 118 -44.41 -43.56 10.43
N ARG A 119 -43.91 -44.47 11.27
CA ARG A 119 -42.47 -44.69 11.48
C ARG A 119 -41.99 -46.00 10.87
N GLY A 120 -40.74 -46.05 10.43
CA GLY A 120 -40.10 -47.29 10.02
C GLY A 120 -38.62 -47.16 9.68
N SER A 121 -37.98 -48.32 9.55
CA SER A 121 -36.61 -48.50 9.07
C SER A 121 -36.65 -49.18 7.70
N LEU A 122 -35.84 -48.72 6.75
CA LEU A 122 -35.76 -49.22 5.38
C LEU A 122 -34.30 -49.44 4.97
N ARG A 123 -33.92 -50.69 4.71
CA ARG A 123 -32.73 -51.03 3.92
C ARG A 123 -33.17 -51.20 2.47
N ALA A 124 -32.97 -50.18 1.65
CA ALA A 124 -33.44 -50.17 0.27
C ALA A 124 -32.56 -51.03 -0.66
N ALA A 125 -33.14 -51.58 -1.74
CA ALA A 125 -32.44 -52.49 -2.65
C ALA A 125 -31.20 -51.88 -3.35
N HIS A 126 -31.09 -50.55 -3.40
CA HIS A 126 -29.94 -49.84 -3.95
C HIS A 126 -28.75 -49.77 -2.97
N GLY A 127 -29.03 -49.85 -1.66
CA GLY A 127 -28.04 -49.96 -0.57
C GLY A 127 -28.26 -48.95 0.57
N ASP A 128 -29.07 -47.91 0.34
CA ASP A 128 -29.43 -46.88 1.31
C ASP A 128 -30.11 -47.50 2.55
N VAL A 129 -29.84 -46.91 3.73
CA VAL A 129 -30.46 -47.30 5.00
C VAL A 129 -31.09 -46.07 5.63
N TYR A 130 -32.42 -46.01 5.61
CA TYR A 130 -33.22 -44.93 6.19
C TYR A 130 -33.89 -45.40 7.49
N ASP A 131 -33.90 -44.57 8.53
CA ASP A 131 -34.69 -44.78 9.76
C ASP A 131 -35.42 -43.47 10.11
N GLY A 132 -36.75 -43.50 10.19
CA GLY A 132 -37.51 -42.27 10.39
C GLY A 132 -38.99 -42.38 10.06
N GLN A 133 -39.51 -41.36 9.38
CA GLN A 133 -40.94 -41.18 9.12
C GLN A 133 -41.28 -41.32 7.64
N PHE A 134 -42.45 -41.90 7.37
CA PHE A 134 -42.94 -42.17 6.02
C PHE A 134 -44.31 -41.55 5.78
N VAL A 135 -44.50 -40.97 4.59
CA VAL A 135 -45.81 -40.57 4.08
C VAL A 135 -45.99 -41.15 2.68
N ASP A 136 -46.81 -42.18 2.61
CA ASP A 136 -47.34 -42.78 1.37
C ASP A 136 -46.21 -43.21 0.41
N ASP A 137 -45.30 -44.02 0.96
CA ASP A 137 -44.05 -44.56 0.39
C ASP A 137 -42.84 -43.64 0.26
N TYR A 138 -42.98 -42.35 0.57
CA TYR A 138 -41.87 -41.39 0.60
C TYR A 138 -41.32 -41.17 2.01
N TYR A 139 -39.99 -40.98 2.11
CA TYR A 139 -39.37 -40.37 3.29
C TYR A 139 -39.97 -38.98 3.54
N HIS A 140 -40.37 -38.71 4.78
CA HIS A 140 -41.06 -37.48 5.17
C HIS A 140 -40.82 -37.19 6.65
N GLY A 141 -40.98 -35.96 7.13
CA GLY A 141 -40.82 -35.65 8.55
C GLY A 141 -39.37 -35.86 9.00
N ARG A 142 -39.12 -36.39 10.20
CA ARG A 142 -37.74 -36.58 10.71
C ARG A 142 -37.22 -38.00 10.47
N GLY A 143 -35.96 -38.10 10.04
CA GLY A 143 -35.27 -39.37 9.84
C GLY A 143 -33.79 -39.24 9.44
N VAL A 144 -33.07 -40.33 9.61
CA VAL A 144 -31.64 -40.50 9.28
C VAL A 144 -31.52 -41.40 8.05
N CYS A 145 -30.70 -41.04 7.07
CA CYS A 145 -30.36 -41.89 5.92
C CYS A 145 -28.85 -42.01 5.76
N ALA A 146 -28.33 -43.24 5.82
CA ALA A 146 -26.95 -43.57 5.48
C ALA A 146 -26.88 -44.14 4.05
N TYR A 147 -25.99 -43.59 3.23
CA TYR A 147 -25.88 -43.89 1.80
C TYR A 147 -24.71 -44.82 1.47
N PRO A 148 -24.77 -45.59 0.36
CA PRO A 148 -23.69 -46.48 -0.08
C PRO A 148 -22.34 -45.81 -0.40
N ASN A 149 -22.29 -44.48 -0.53
CA ASN A 149 -21.06 -43.72 -0.70
C ASN A 149 -20.39 -43.34 0.63
N GLY A 150 -21.02 -43.66 1.77
CA GLY A 150 -20.57 -43.33 3.12
C GLY A 150 -21.15 -42.03 3.70
N ASP A 151 -21.92 -41.27 2.93
CA ASP A 151 -22.58 -40.06 3.43
C ASP A 151 -23.74 -40.43 4.39
N VAL A 152 -24.03 -39.56 5.35
CA VAL A 152 -25.19 -39.67 6.25
C VAL A 152 -25.92 -38.33 6.30
N TYR A 153 -27.24 -38.35 6.08
CA TYR A 153 -28.13 -37.22 6.34
C TYR A 153 -28.99 -37.51 7.57
N ASP A 154 -29.05 -36.59 8.52
CA ASP A 154 -29.85 -36.66 9.75
C ASP A 154 -30.68 -35.39 9.87
N GLY A 155 -31.99 -35.45 9.66
CA GLY A 155 -32.79 -34.23 9.59
C GLY A 155 -34.22 -34.40 9.10
N GLU A 156 -34.73 -33.34 8.48
CA GLU A 156 -36.11 -33.25 8.00
C GLU A 156 -36.25 -33.55 6.49
N TRP A 157 -37.39 -34.12 6.13
CA TRP A 157 -37.66 -34.72 4.83
C TRP A 157 -39.03 -34.33 4.31
N ARG A 158 -39.12 -34.17 2.98
CA ARG A 158 -40.39 -33.93 2.29
C ARG A 158 -40.39 -34.64 0.94
N HIS A 159 -41.29 -35.61 0.79
CA HIS A 159 -41.46 -36.43 -0.43
C HIS A 159 -40.14 -36.99 -0.99
N GLY A 160 -39.31 -37.59 -0.12
CA GLY A 160 -38.04 -38.20 -0.50
C GLY A 160 -36.86 -37.25 -0.67
N ARG A 161 -37.01 -35.94 -0.39
CA ARG A 161 -35.92 -34.95 -0.44
C ARG A 161 -35.63 -34.35 0.94
N TRP A 162 -34.37 -33.99 1.18
CA TRP A 162 -33.95 -33.19 2.35
C TRP A 162 -34.64 -31.83 2.32
N HIS A 163 -35.23 -31.43 3.45
CA HIS A 163 -36.07 -30.23 3.52
C HIS A 163 -36.21 -29.78 4.98
N GLY A 164 -36.12 -28.49 5.30
CA GLY A 164 -36.11 -28.05 6.71
C GLY A 164 -34.74 -28.24 7.35
N GLN A 165 -34.67 -28.44 8.67
CA GLN A 165 -33.40 -28.51 9.39
C GLN A 165 -32.73 -29.89 9.30
N GLY A 166 -31.41 -29.94 9.12
CA GLY A 166 -30.65 -31.20 9.16
C GLY A 166 -29.12 -31.06 9.15
N GLU A 167 -28.46 -32.19 9.37
CA GLU A 167 -27.02 -32.39 9.22
C GLU A 167 -26.72 -33.37 8.09
N LEU A 168 -25.86 -32.97 7.14
CA LEU A 168 -25.23 -33.87 6.18
C LEU A 168 -23.76 -34.08 6.58
N ARG A 169 -23.33 -35.32 6.79
CA ARG A 169 -21.92 -35.72 6.97
C ARG A 169 -21.47 -36.50 5.73
N ARG A 170 -20.42 -36.04 5.04
CA ARG A 170 -19.92 -36.69 3.82
C ARG A 170 -18.83 -37.72 4.16
N GLY A 171 -19.04 -38.98 3.78
CA GLY A 171 -18.17 -40.09 4.16
C GLY A 171 -16.83 -40.12 3.42
N ARG A 172 -16.76 -39.51 2.23
CA ARG A 172 -15.56 -39.49 1.39
C ARG A 172 -14.40 -38.68 1.99
N ASP A 173 -14.68 -37.50 2.52
CA ASP A 173 -13.66 -36.54 2.97
C ASP A 173 -13.82 -36.08 4.43
N GLY A 174 -14.97 -36.37 5.07
CA GLY A 174 -15.31 -35.90 6.40
C GLY A 174 -15.77 -34.44 6.44
N SER A 175 -16.18 -33.85 5.30
CA SER A 175 -16.90 -32.58 5.31
C SER A 175 -18.31 -32.75 5.88
N SER A 176 -18.89 -31.68 6.43
CA SER A 176 -20.29 -31.69 6.88
C SER A 176 -20.99 -30.37 6.60
N TYR A 177 -22.31 -30.39 6.57
CA TYR A 177 -23.17 -29.21 6.57
C TYR A 177 -24.24 -29.38 7.65
N LEU A 178 -24.48 -28.34 8.44
CA LEU A 178 -25.55 -28.26 9.44
C LEU A 178 -26.37 -26.98 9.18
N GLY A 179 -27.66 -27.11 8.89
CA GLY A 179 -28.53 -25.97 8.57
C GLY A 179 -29.79 -26.35 7.81
N GLU A 180 -30.33 -25.40 7.06
CA GLU A 180 -31.57 -25.56 6.31
C GLU A 180 -31.39 -26.19 4.93
N PHE A 181 -32.37 -26.99 4.52
CA PHE A 181 -32.45 -27.64 3.22
C PHE A 181 -33.73 -27.26 2.50
N CYS A 182 -33.67 -27.13 1.18
CA CYS A 182 -34.82 -26.97 0.31
C CYS A 182 -34.68 -27.89 -0.92
N ASN A 183 -35.54 -28.90 -1.02
CA ASN A 183 -35.54 -29.88 -2.11
C ASN A 183 -34.18 -30.58 -2.35
N GLY A 184 -33.41 -30.86 -1.30
CA GLY A 184 -32.08 -31.48 -1.39
C GLY A 184 -30.89 -30.50 -1.48
N LEU A 185 -31.15 -29.20 -1.63
CA LEU A 185 -30.10 -28.16 -1.73
C LEU A 185 -29.96 -27.40 -0.40
N PHE A 186 -28.75 -26.96 -0.07
CA PHE A 186 -28.51 -26.06 1.07
C PHE A 186 -29.28 -24.74 0.91
N HIS A 187 -29.87 -24.27 2.01
CA HIS A 187 -30.66 -23.04 2.03
C HIS A 187 -30.59 -22.34 3.40
N GLY A 188 -31.39 -21.28 3.58
CA GLY A 188 -31.53 -20.55 4.84
C GLY A 188 -30.19 -20.10 5.42
N PHE A 189 -30.01 -20.31 6.73
CA PHE A 189 -28.73 -20.20 7.40
C PHE A 189 -28.12 -21.59 7.64
N GLY A 190 -26.80 -21.71 7.50
CA GLY A 190 -26.11 -22.97 7.74
C GLY A 190 -24.61 -22.84 7.95
N ARG A 191 -24.01 -23.94 8.41
CA ARG A 191 -22.57 -24.08 8.65
C ARG A 191 -22.03 -25.27 7.86
N GLU A 192 -21.12 -25.02 6.92
CA GLU A 192 -20.34 -26.07 6.25
C GLU A 192 -18.95 -26.19 6.91
N THR A 193 -18.48 -27.41 7.12
CA THR A 193 -17.12 -27.73 7.53
C THR A 193 -16.44 -28.54 6.43
N PHE A 194 -15.20 -28.20 6.09
CA PHE A 194 -14.50 -28.75 4.93
C PHE A 194 -13.48 -29.80 5.38
N GLY A 195 -13.61 -31.00 4.83
CA GLY A 195 -12.87 -32.19 5.23
C GLY A 195 -11.45 -32.28 4.67
N ARG A 196 -10.90 -33.49 4.68
CA ARG A 196 -9.57 -33.81 4.13
C ARG A 196 -9.57 -33.90 2.59
N GLY A 197 -10.23 -32.94 1.93
CA GLY A 197 -10.45 -32.90 0.48
C GLY A 197 -9.74 -31.77 -0.28
N GLY A 198 -9.09 -30.81 0.41
CA GLY A 198 -8.26 -29.77 -0.23
C GLY A 198 -8.55 -28.31 0.13
N SER A 199 -9.47 -28.01 1.04
CA SER A 199 -9.76 -26.62 1.47
C SER A 199 -10.32 -26.55 2.90
N GLN A 200 -9.55 -27.08 3.86
CA GLN A 200 -9.94 -27.23 5.27
C GLN A 200 -10.51 -25.95 5.92
N GLY A 201 -11.29 -26.14 6.99
CA GLY A 201 -11.88 -25.06 7.79
C GLY A 201 -13.41 -25.07 7.73
N SER A 202 -14.06 -23.91 7.74
CA SER A 202 -15.53 -23.83 7.71
C SER A 202 -16.07 -22.57 7.01
N TYR A 203 -17.35 -22.59 6.71
CA TYR A 203 -18.21 -21.45 6.39
C TYR A 203 -19.41 -21.45 7.35
N THR A 204 -19.89 -20.27 7.77
CA THR A 204 -21.13 -20.10 8.55
C THR A 204 -21.87 -18.87 8.02
N GLY A 205 -23.07 -19.03 7.46
CA GLY A 205 -23.78 -17.91 6.82
C GLY A 205 -24.98 -18.34 5.98
N GLY A 206 -25.41 -17.44 5.09
CA GLY A 206 -26.56 -17.64 4.21
C GLY A 206 -26.30 -18.57 3.02
N PHE A 207 -27.30 -19.38 2.69
CA PHE A 207 -27.30 -20.27 1.51
C PHE A 207 -28.55 -20.10 0.64
N ARG A 208 -28.38 -20.15 -0.67
CA ARG A 208 -29.45 -20.07 -1.66
C ARG A 208 -29.24 -21.14 -2.74
N PHE A 209 -30.14 -22.13 -2.78
CA PHE A 209 -30.14 -23.22 -3.76
C PHE A 209 -28.78 -23.94 -3.89
N GLY A 210 -28.09 -24.17 -2.77
CA GLY A 210 -26.79 -24.85 -2.71
C GLY A 210 -25.57 -23.92 -2.63
N GLN A 211 -25.71 -22.65 -3.02
CA GLN A 211 -24.61 -21.68 -3.10
C GLN A 211 -24.60 -20.75 -1.87
N ARG A 212 -23.41 -20.27 -1.46
CA ARG A 212 -23.28 -19.21 -0.44
C ARG A 212 -23.84 -17.88 -0.97
N HIS A 213 -24.73 -17.24 -0.22
CA HIS A 213 -25.47 -16.06 -0.68
C HIS A 213 -26.01 -15.25 0.52
N GLY A 214 -25.81 -13.93 0.52
CA GLY A 214 -26.02 -13.08 1.70
C GLY A 214 -24.82 -13.13 2.66
N HIS A 215 -24.96 -12.56 3.86
CA HIS A 215 -23.84 -12.44 4.80
C HIS A 215 -23.33 -13.80 5.31
N GLY A 216 -22.01 -13.94 5.47
CA GLY A 216 -21.41 -15.12 6.09
C GLY A 216 -19.90 -15.09 6.29
N GLN A 217 -19.45 -15.82 7.30
CA GLN A 217 -18.05 -15.92 7.69
C GLN A 217 -17.41 -17.19 7.12
N ARG A 218 -16.25 -17.08 6.45
CA ARG A 218 -15.43 -18.20 5.95
C ARG A 218 -14.08 -18.21 6.65
N VAL A 219 -13.67 -19.36 7.14
CA VAL A 219 -12.35 -19.62 7.75
C VAL A 219 -11.64 -20.68 6.93
N TRP A 220 -10.61 -20.30 6.16
CA TRP A 220 -9.74 -21.24 5.43
C TRP A 220 -8.55 -21.60 6.31
N ARG A 221 -8.36 -22.90 6.59
CA ARG A 221 -7.14 -23.43 7.20
C ARG A 221 -6.10 -23.65 6.12
N LEU A 222 -5.03 -22.86 6.15
CA LEU A 222 -3.95 -22.92 5.16
C LEU A 222 -2.85 -23.87 5.65
N GLU A 223 -2.33 -23.59 6.83
CA GLU A 223 -1.22 -24.31 7.47
C GLU A 223 -1.54 -24.49 8.97
N PRO A 224 -0.89 -25.41 9.71
CA PRO A 224 -1.10 -25.54 11.15
C PRO A 224 -0.83 -24.21 11.89
N GLY A 225 -1.86 -23.64 12.51
CA GLY A 225 -1.80 -22.33 13.17
C GLY A 225 -1.98 -21.11 12.27
N ARG A 226 -2.26 -21.29 10.96
CA ARG A 226 -2.48 -20.20 9.99
C ARG A 226 -3.84 -20.34 9.31
N GLU A 227 -4.81 -19.56 9.80
CA GLU A 227 -6.15 -19.46 9.24
C GLU A 227 -6.35 -18.11 8.55
N LYS A 228 -6.82 -18.11 7.30
CA LYS A 228 -7.38 -16.89 6.67
C LYS A 228 -8.85 -16.81 7.04
N THR A 229 -9.35 -15.62 7.35
CA THR A 229 -10.79 -15.39 7.53
C THR A 229 -11.34 -14.40 6.50
N TYR A 230 -12.64 -14.51 6.25
CA TYR A 230 -13.47 -13.48 5.62
C TYR A 230 -14.79 -13.41 6.39
N ASP A 231 -15.32 -12.21 6.59
CA ASP A 231 -16.63 -11.96 7.17
C ASP A 231 -17.31 -10.82 6.38
N GLY A 232 -18.43 -11.10 5.73
CA GLY A 232 -19.05 -10.15 4.79
C GLY A 232 -20.07 -10.80 3.85
N ASP A 233 -20.42 -10.07 2.79
CA ASP A 233 -21.45 -10.47 1.83
C ASP A 233 -20.98 -11.55 0.83
N TRP A 234 -21.85 -12.52 0.57
CA TRP A 234 -21.66 -13.52 -0.47
C TRP A 234 -22.69 -13.38 -1.57
N ARG A 235 -22.26 -13.67 -2.79
CA ARG A 235 -23.13 -13.79 -3.95
C ARG A 235 -22.71 -14.98 -4.78
N ASP A 236 -23.62 -15.94 -4.87
CA ASP A 236 -23.56 -17.03 -5.85
C ASP A 236 -22.22 -17.80 -5.77
N ASP A 237 -21.86 -18.16 -4.53
CA ASP A 237 -20.60 -18.76 -4.07
C ASP A 237 -19.33 -17.86 -4.04
N GLU A 238 -19.39 -16.62 -4.52
CA GLU A 238 -18.28 -15.65 -4.49
C GLU A 238 -18.39 -14.64 -3.33
N MET A 239 -17.24 -14.07 -2.91
CA MET A 239 -17.22 -12.92 -1.98
C MET A 239 -17.56 -11.64 -2.75
N HIS A 240 -18.44 -10.81 -2.17
CA HIS A 240 -19.05 -9.65 -2.81
C HIS A 240 -19.30 -8.54 -1.76
N GLY A 241 -19.96 -7.45 -2.17
CA GLY A 241 -20.50 -6.45 -1.24
C GLY A 241 -19.46 -5.87 -0.28
N ILE A 242 -19.81 -5.70 0.99
CA ILE A 242 -18.86 -5.25 2.02
C ILE A 242 -18.32 -6.48 2.78
N GLY A 243 -17.03 -6.44 3.13
CA GLY A 243 -16.49 -7.43 4.07
C GLY A 243 -15.09 -7.14 4.60
N VAL A 244 -14.72 -7.97 5.56
CA VAL A 244 -13.43 -7.97 6.26
C VAL A 244 -12.66 -9.22 5.86
N VAL A 245 -11.48 -9.10 5.26
CA VAL A 245 -10.57 -10.23 5.01
C VAL A 245 -9.38 -10.13 5.96
N GLU A 246 -9.12 -11.15 6.77
CA GLU A 246 -7.97 -11.16 7.68
C GLU A 246 -7.05 -12.35 7.39
N LEU A 247 -5.75 -12.08 7.29
CA LEU A 247 -4.69 -13.08 7.24
C LEU A 247 -3.69 -12.74 8.36
N PRO A 248 -3.79 -13.42 9.53
CA PRO A 248 -2.91 -13.19 10.66
C PRO A 248 -1.43 -13.27 10.26
N ASN A 249 -0.64 -12.38 10.84
CA ASN A 249 0.79 -12.18 10.52
C ASN A 249 1.06 -11.78 9.05
N ALA A 250 0.05 -11.20 8.35
CA ALA A 250 0.24 -10.56 7.04
C ALA A 250 -0.57 -9.27 6.90
N PHE A 251 -1.90 -9.33 6.91
CA PHE A 251 -2.76 -8.15 6.70
C PHE A 251 -4.20 -8.32 7.21
N LYS A 252 -4.90 -7.19 7.35
CA LYS A 252 -6.35 -7.08 7.48
C LYS A 252 -6.88 -6.09 6.46
N TYR A 253 -7.90 -6.48 5.68
CA TYR A 253 -8.63 -5.63 4.74
C TYR A 253 -10.07 -5.42 5.24
N VAL A 254 -10.62 -4.22 5.05
CA VAL A 254 -12.01 -3.85 5.33
C VAL A 254 -12.49 -2.97 4.17
N GLY A 255 -13.49 -3.40 3.40
CA GLY A 255 -13.95 -2.64 2.24
C GLY A 255 -14.88 -3.41 1.31
N GLU A 256 -14.98 -2.95 0.07
CA GLU A 256 -15.78 -3.57 -0.99
C GLU A 256 -15.08 -4.76 -1.66
N LEU A 257 -15.83 -5.81 -1.99
CA LEU A 257 -15.35 -6.95 -2.77
C LEU A 257 -16.22 -7.20 -4.00
N GLN A 258 -15.58 -7.63 -5.07
CA GLN A 258 -16.26 -8.08 -6.29
C GLN A 258 -15.52 -9.28 -6.89
N HIS A 259 -16.25 -10.33 -7.25
CA HIS A 259 -15.70 -11.56 -7.83
C HIS A 259 -14.49 -12.13 -7.05
N GLY A 260 -14.60 -12.14 -5.71
CA GLY A 260 -13.56 -12.63 -4.81
C GLY A 260 -12.33 -11.72 -4.62
N GLN A 261 -12.31 -10.52 -5.21
CA GLN A 261 -11.18 -9.59 -5.22
C GLN A 261 -11.53 -8.28 -4.50
N PHE A 262 -10.53 -7.58 -3.94
CA PHE A 262 -10.74 -6.23 -3.41
C PHE A 262 -11.13 -5.27 -4.55
N HIS A 263 -12.17 -4.48 -4.32
CA HIS A 263 -12.68 -3.48 -5.25
C HIS A 263 -13.22 -2.26 -4.48
N GLY A 264 -13.87 -1.31 -5.17
CA GLY A 264 -14.52 -0.14 -4.58
C GLY A 264 -13.61 0.63 -3.62
N GLN A 265 -14.18 1.13 -2.52
CA GLN A 265 -13.44 1.73 -1.41
C GLN A 265 -13.02 0.68 -0.38
N GLY A 266 -11.83 0.83 0.21
CA GLY A 266 -11.40 0.00 1.32
C GLY A 266 -10.17 0.49 2.07
N VAL A 267 -9.88 -0.19 3.17
CA VAL A 267 -8.70 -0.01 4.01
C VAL A 267 -7.98 -1.34 4.13
N ILE A 268 -6.66 -1.36 3.91
CA ILE A 268 -5.78 -2.49 4.24
C ILE A 268 -4.73 -2.07 5.26
N SER A 269 -4.48 -2.90 6.25
CA SER A 269 -3.46 -2.71 7.28
C SER A 269 -2.57 -3.95 7.33
N TYR A 270 -1.26 -3.76 7.17
CA TYR A 270 -0.27 -4.83 7.12
C TYR A 270 0.41 -5.00 8.49
N THR A 271 0.84 -6.22 8.82
CA THR A 271 1.42 -6.51 10.14
C THR A 271 2.87 -6.03 10.32
N ASN A 272 3.47 -5.40 9.31
CA ASN A 272 4.69 -4.61 9.45
C ASN A 272 4.43 -3.18 9.93
N GLY A 273 3.18 -2.70 9.89
CA GLY A 273 2.77 -1.33 10.22
C GLY A 273 2.40 -0.47 9.02
N ASP A 274 2.60 -0.93 7.79
CA ASP A 274 2.11 -0.23 6.60
C ASP A 274 0.57 -0.29 6.53
N SER A 275 -0.06 0.68 5.89
CA SER A 275 -1.50 0.67 5.62
C SER A 275 -1.86 1.50 4.39
N TYR A 276 -3.01 1.22 3.79
CA TYR A 276 -3.59 2.01 2.71
C TYR A 276 -5.10 2.17 2.88
N GLU A 277 -5.62 3.35 2.56
CA GLU A 277 -7.04 3.72 2.55
C GLU A 277 -7.37 4.40 1.22
N GLY A 278 -8.31 3.85 0.44
CA GLY A 278 -8.68 4.38 -0.87
C GLY A 278 -9.30 3.34 -1.81
N GLU A 279 -9.19 3.59 -3.11
CA GLU A 279 -9.79 2.78 -4.16
C GLU A 279 -9.01 1.48 -4.48
N PHE A 280 -9.74 0.41 -4.75
CA PHE A 280 -9.20 -0.87 -5.21
C PHE A 280 -9.79 -1.28 -6.56
N ALA A 281 -8.98 -1.91 -7.41
CA ALA A 281 -9.44 -2.53 -8.65
C ALA A 281 -8.72 -3.86 -8.89
N ARG A 282 -9.48 -4.93 -9.13
CA ARG A 282 -8.94 -6.28 -9.43
C ARG A 282 -7.95 -6.79 -8.36
N GLY A 283 -8.20 -6.46 -7.10
CA GLY A 283 -7.32 -6.81 -5.96
C GLY A 283 -6.10 -5.91 -5.75
N ALA A 284 -5.84 -4.93 -6.60
CA ALA A 284 -4.71 -4.00 -6.51
C ALA A 284 -5.14 -2.59 -6.08
N LEU A 285 -4.18 -1.80 -5.56
CA LEU A 285 -4.38 -0.38 -5.25
C LEU A 285 -4.67 0.39 -6.54
N HIS A 286 -5.68 1.26 -6.54
CA HIS A 286 -6.13 1.99 -7.71
C HIS A 286 -6.66 3.40 -7.37
N GLY A 287 -7.14 4.13 -8.37
CA GLY A 287 -7.88 5.38 -8.20
C GLY A 287 -7.12 6.40 -7.36
N SER A 288 -7.78 6.99 -6.37
CA SER A 288 -7.15 7.86 -5.35
C SER A 288 -7.05 7.14 -4.00
N GLY A 289 -5.97 7.41 -3.25
CA GLY A 289 -5.82 6.87 -1.90
C GLY A 289 -4.66 7.45 -1.09
N THR A 290 -4.60 7.03 0.16
CA THR A 290 -3.57 7.34 1.15
C THR A 290 -2.82 6.07 1.51
N PHE A 291 -1.50 6.04 1.38
CA PHE A 291 -0.64 4.96 1.89
C PHE A 291 0.19 5.49 3.06
N THR A 292 0.07 4.91 4.25
CA THR A 292 0.92 5.20 5.41
C THR A 292 1.96 4.11 5.55
N PHE A 293 3.23 4.50 5.68
CA PHE A 293 4.35 3.59 5.81
C PHE A 293 4.67 3.34 7.29
N SER A 294 5.14 2.12 7.59
CA SER A 294 5.61 1.66 8.91
C SER A 294 6.77 2.47 9.50
N ASP A 295 7.48 3.23 8.67
CA ASP A 295 8.52 4.17 9.09
C ASP A 295 7.95 5.50 9.64
N GLY A 296 6.65 5.75 9.45
CA GLY A 296 5.95 6.99 9.82
C GLY A 296 5.76 8.00 8.69
N GLY A 297 6.26 7.70 7.48
CA GLY A 297 5.98 8.45 6.26
C GLY A 297 4.58 8.16 5.71
N TRP A 298 4.15 8.93 4.71
CA TRP A 298 2.88 8.71 4.04
C TRP A 298 2.91 9.19 2.57
N TYR A 299 1.93 8.76 1.78
CA TYR A 299 1.66 9.23 0.43
C TYR A 299 0.15 9.45 0.26
N VAL A 300 -0.26 10.57 -0.32
CA VAL A 300 -1.63 10.83 -0.77
C VAL A 300 -1.59 11.15 -2.26
N GLY A 301 -2.33 10.41 -3.09
CA GLY A 301 -2.31 10.60 -4.53
C GLY A 301 -2.98 9.46 -5.30
N GLN A 302 -2.58 9.29 -6.55
CA GLN A 302 -3.19 8.33 -7.47
C GLN A 302 -2.41 7.01 -7.53
N PHE A 303 -3.13 5.92 -7.83
CA PHE A 303 -2.57 4.56 -7.93
C PHE A 303 -3.02 3.85 -9.20
N ALA A 304 -2.11 3.08 -9.80
CA ALA A 304 -2.36 2.25 -10.98
C ALA A 304 -1.70 0.88 -10.80
N ASP A 305 -2.50 -0.19 -10.94
CA ASP A 305 -2.09 -1.60 -10.81
C ASP A 305 -1.15 -1.86 -9.60
N GLY A 306 -1.49 -1.27 -8.44
CA GLY A 306 -0.76 -1.43 -7.17
C GLY A 306 0.38 -0.45 -6.93
N LYS A 307 0.79 0.35 -7.92
CA LYS A 307 1.89 1.31 -7.83
C LYS A 307 1.39 2.75 -7.70
N ARG A 308 2.19 3.64 -7.10
CA ARG A 308 1.94 5.09 -7.13
C ARG A 308 2.09 5.62 -8.57
N HIS A 309 1.14 6.44 -9.00
CA HIS A 309 1.01 6.94 -10.36
C HIS A 309 0.39 8.35 -10.36
N GLY A 310 0.32 9.01 -11.53
CA GLY A 310 -0.39 10.28 -11.68
C GLY A 310 0.15 11.36 -10.75
N ARG A 311 -0.71 12.17 -10.15
CA ARG A 311 -0.28 13.23 -9.22
C ARG A 311 -0.42 12.80 -7.75
N GLY A 312 0.57 13.12 -6.92
CA GLY A 312 0.51 12.86 -5.48
C GLY A 312 1.63 13.49 -4.65
N ARG A 313 1.40 13.58 -3.34
CA ARG A 313 2.38 14.04 -2.35
C ARG A 313 2.84 12.88 -1.47
N ARG A 314 4.16 12.70 -1.34
CA ARG A 314 4.80 11.84 -0.33
C ARG A 314 5.42 12.71 0.78
N GLU A 315 5.14 12.38 2.02
CA GLU A 315 5.97 12.76 3.18
C GLU A 315 6.85 11.55 3.53
N PHE A 316 8.15 11.76 3.71
CA PHE A 316 9.10 10.69 4.02
C PHE A 316 9.34 10.63 5.53
N ALA A 317 9.41 9.43 6.09
CA ALA A 317 9.93 9.27 7.44
C ALA A 317 11.38 9.76 7.51
N VAL A 318 11.65 10.61 8.49
CA VAL A 318 12.99 11.02 8.84
C VAL A 318 13.52 10.15 9.97
N ALA A 319 14.11 9.02 9.58
CA ALA A 319 15.24 8.51 10.32
C ALA A 319 16.32 9.60 10.38
N GLY A 320 17.05 9.71 11.49
CA GLY A 320 18.04 10.77 11.75
C GLY A 320 19.31 10.67 10.90
N GLU A 321 19.18 10.73 9.57
CA GLU A 321 20.28 10.72 8.61
C GLU A 321 21.18 11.93 8.84
N THR A 322 22.33 11.68 9.48
CA THR A 322 23.31 12.71 9.82
C THR A 322 24.32 12.92 8.69
N TYR A 323 23.91 13.71 7.70
CA TYR A 323 24.79 14.18 6.63
C TYR A 323 25.95 15.00 7.20
N ARG A 324 27.19 14.56 6.93
CA ARG A 324 28.40 15.33 7.24
C ARG A 324 28.92 15.97 5.96
N SER A 325 29.09 17.29 5.97
CA SER A 325 29.76 18.01 4.88
C SER A 325 31.20 17.47 4.68
N PRO A 326 31.69 17.27 3.44
CA PRO A 326 33.06 16.84 3.16
C PRO A 326 34.09 17.98 3.38
N SER A 327 34.23 18.44 4.62
CA SER A 327 35.11 19.53 5.02
C SER A 327 36.59 19.13 4.99
N LYS A 328 37.34 19.60 3.98
CA LYS A 328 38.82 19.47 3.96
C LYS A 328 39.53 20.35 5.00
N LEU A 329 38.83 21.32 5.59
CA LEU A 329 39.30 22.13 6.72
C LEU A 329 39.32 21.30 8.01
N LYS A 330 40.50 21.10 8.61
CA LYS A 330 40.71 20.31 9.84
C LYS A 330 40.23 21.01 11.14
N SER A 331 39.20 21.84 11.07
CA SER A 331 38.76 22.74 12.17
C SER A 331 37.30 22.59 12.57
N VAL A 332 36.37 22.45 11.64
CA VAL A 332 34.92 22.29 11.90
C VAL A 332 34.34 21.24 10.97
N ALA A 333 33.62 20.27 11.54
CA ALA A 333 32.71 19.39 10.81
C ALA A 333 31.29 19.68 11.29
N ILE A 334 30.42 20.14 10.40
CA ILE A 334 29.00 20.36 10.69
C ILE A 334 28.25 19.08 10.34
N ALA A 335 27.50 18.56 11.30
CA ALA A 335 26.55 17.47 11.08
C ALA A 335 25.14 18.06 10.88
N TYR A 336 24.49 17.67 9.80
CA TYR A 336 23.11 18.02 9.48
C TYR A 336 22.25 16.77 9.57
N GLU A 337 21.22 16.80 10.41
CA GLU A 337 20.18 15.77 10.50
C GLU A 337 19.02 16.15 9.55
N VAL A 338 18.53 15.22 8.73
CA VAL A 338 17.27 15.43 7.99
C VAL A 338 16.11 15.31 8.98
N VAL A 339 15.30 16.36 9.14
CA VAL A 339 14.17 16.43 10.10
C VAL A 339 12.80 16.64 9.47
N ALA A 340 12.74 16.82 8.15
CA ALA A 340 11.57 16.48 7.33
C ALA A 340 12.00 16.26 5.87
N ALA A 341 11.28 15.45 5.10
CA ALA A 341 11.38 15.46 3.64
C ALA A 341 10.02 15.17 3.01
N ALA A 342 9.69 15.87 1.92
CA ALA A 342 8.42 15.77 1.22
C ALA A 342 8.60 15.97 -0.29
N TYR A 343 7.81 15.29 -1.11
CA TYR A 343 7.72 15.50 -2.56
C TYR A 343 6.26 15.68 -2.96
N ASP A 344 5.90 16.76 -3.66
CA ASP A 344 4.60 16.99 -4.31
C ASP A 344 4.83 17.10 -5.82
N GLY A 345 4.21 16.23 -6.63
CA GLY A 345 4.46 16.20 -8.07
C GLY A 345 3.87 14.97 -8.76
N ASP A 346 4.41 14.68 -9.94
CA ASP A 346 4.01 13.54 -10.77
C ASP A 346 4.76 12.25 -10.39
N TRP A 347 4.11 11.11 -10.56
CA TRP A 347 4.61 9.78 -10.22
C TRP A 347 4.34 8.79 -11.36
N VAL A 348 5.32 7.94 -11.64
CA VAL A 348 5.17 6.81 -12.58
C VAL A 348 5.84 5.59 -11.98
N GLU A 349 5.05 4.51 -11.81
CA GLU A 349 5.52 3.22 -11.31
C GLU A 349 6.39 3.34 -10.04
N ASP A 350 5.88 4.02 -9.01
CA ASP A 350 6.54 4.28 -7.72
C ASP A 350 7.74 5.25 -7.74
N GLU A 351 8.19 5.71 -8.91
CA GLU A 351 9.26 6.69 -9.09
C GLU A 351 8.71 8.13 -9.22
N MET A 352 9.45 9.12 -8.68
CA MET A 352 9.15 10.55 -8.87
C MET A 352 9.45 10.94 -10.33
N HIS A 353 8.54 11.66 -10.97
CA HIS A 353 8.61 11.98 -12.40
C HIS A 353 8.08 13.39 -12.73
N GLY A 354 7.99 13.74 -14.01
CA GLY A 354 7.33 14.96 -14.49
C GLY A 354 7.88 16.24 -13.85
N ARG A 355 6.99 17.06 -13.27
CA ARG A 355 7.37 18.23 -12.45
C ARG A 355 7.00 18.00 -10.99
N GLY A 356 7.89 18.41 -10.08
CA GLY A 356 7.59 18.35 -8.64
C GLY A 356 8.40 19.33 -7.79
N GLU A 357 7.95 19.47 -6.55
CA GLU A 357 8.65 20.16 -5.46
C GLU A 357 9.12 19.12 -4.43
N LEU A 358 10.44 19.00 -4.26
CA LEU A 358 11.07 18.23 -3.18
C LEU A 358 11.51 19.20 -2.07
N THR A 359 10.81 19.20 -0.95
CA THR A 359 11.25 19.90 0.28
C THR A 359 12.06 18.96 1.16
N ARG A 360 13.17 19.45 1.74
CA ARG A 360 13.96 18.78 2.79
C ARG A 360 14.31 19.78 3.88
N THR A 361 13.90 19.53 5.12
CA THR A 361 14.34 20.32 6.27
C THR A 361 15.53 19.64 6.92
N LEU A 362 16.63 20.37 7.07
CA LEU A 362 17.80 19.94 7.82
C LEU A 362 17.86 20.65 9.18
N ARG A 363 18.43 19.99 10.19
CA ARG A 363 18.78 20.58 11.49
C ARG A 363 20.28 20.41 11.74
N VAL A 364 20.93 21.45 12.25
CA VAL A 364 22.33 21.36 12.68
C VAL A 364 22.39 20.52 13.95
N ALA A 365 22.86 19.29 13.82
CA ALA A 365 22.93 18.31 14.90
C ALA A 365 24.13 18.54 15.84
N SER A 366 25.23 19.12 15.33
CA SER A 366 26.29 19.69 16.18
C SER A 366 27.26 20.60 15.43
N THR A 367 27.76 21.62 16.13
CA THR A 367 28.93 22.43 15.75
C THR A 367 30.10 22.12 16.70
N ARG A 368 31.07 21.30 16.30
CA ARG A 368 32.28 21.06 17.12
C ARG A 368 33.33 22.14 16.86
N CYS A 369 33.17 23.30 17.50
CA CYS A 369 34.18 24.36 17.48
C CYS A 369 35.38 24.01 18.39
N LYS A 370 36.61 24.25 17.91
CA LYS A 370 37.85 23.99 18.67
C LYS A 370 38.08 24.89 19.89
N ARG A 371 37.22 25.88 20.15
CA ARG A 371 37.27 26.78 21.33
C ARG A 371 36.26 26.44 22.44
N GLY A 372 35.66 25.24 22.41
CA GLY A 372 34.94 24.68 23.57
C GLY A 372 33.47 25.14 23.76
N GLY A 373 33.03 26.17 23.05
CA GLY A 373 31.61 26.55 23.01
C GLY A 373 30.75 25.56 22.21
N LYS A 374 29.56 25.24 22.73
CA LYS A 374 28.44 24.77 21.90
C LYS A 374 27.84 25.98 21.19
N GLY A 375 27.71 25.96 19.87
CA GLY A 375 26.89 26.95 19.16
C GLY A 375 25.39 26.64 19.35
N PRO A 376 24.50 27.62 19.22
CA PRO A 376 23.06 27.39 19.23
C PRO A 376 22.66 26.48 18.06
N GLY A 377 21.61 25.69 18.26
CA GLY A 377 21.03 24.90 17.19
C GLY A 377 20.42 25.79 16.10
N GLY A 378 20.43 25.32 14.86
CA GLY A 378 19.73 25.96 13.76
C GLY A 378 19.09 24.92 12.87
N SER A 379 18.06 25.32 12.13
CA SER A 379 17.42 24.51 11.09
C SER A 379 17.43 25.27 9.76
N ALA A 380 17.46 24.52 8.66
CA ALA A 380 17.57 25.03 7.31
C ALA A 380 16.60 24.27 6.41
N VAL A 381 15.56 24.95 5.90
CA VAL A 381 14.58 24.36 4.97
C VAL A 381 15.09 24.54 3.54
N TYR A 382 15.34 23.42 2.85
CA TYR A 382 15.75 23.35 1.45
C TYR A 382 14.52 23.00 0.61
N ARG A 383 14.00 23.95 -0.17
CA ARG A 383 12.95 23.68 -1.18
C ARG A 383 13.60 23.58 -2.55
N TYR A 384 13.52 22.42 -3.19
CA TYR A 384 13.90 22.18 -4.59
C TYR A 384 12.64 22.11 -5.45
N SER A 385 12.59 22.82 -6.57
CA SER A 385 11.50 22.66 -7.55
C SER A 385 12.08 22.47 -8.96
N GLY A 386 11.52 21.55 -9.74
CA GLY A 386 12.02 21.26 -11.09
C GLY A 386 11.53 19.94 -11.71
N PRO A 387 12.13 19.53 -12.83
CA PRO A 387 11.88 18.24 -13.48
C PRO A 387 12.44 17.03 -12.72
N PHE A 388 11.80 15.88 -12.86
CA PHE A 388 12.26 14.59 -12.34
C PHE A 388 12.12 13.45 -13.37
N GLU A 389 13.13 12.59 -13.46
CA GLU A 389 13.08 11.34 -14.21
C GLU A 389 13.64 10.19 -13.36
N ARG A 390 12.90 9.09 -13.26
CA ARG A 390 13.27 7.87 -12.51
C ARG A 390 13.77 8.14 -11.08
N GLY A 391 13.03 8.97 -10.35
CA GLY A 391 13.38 9.35 -8.98
C GLY A 391 14.57 10.32 -8.85
N GLN A 392 15.22 10.72 -9.95
CA GLN A 392 16.32 11.68 -9.95
C GLN A 392 15.85 13.03 -10.49
N GLN A 393 16.38 14.12 -9.92
CA GLN A 393 16.12 15.47 -10.41
C GLN A 393 16.90 15.69 -11.72
N THR A 394 16.25 16.27 -12.74
CA THR A 394 16.84 16.52 -14.07
C THR A 394 16.65 17.97 -14.50
N GLY A 395 17.49 18.46 -15.43
CA GLY A 395 17.40 19.82 -15.98
C GLY A 395 18.14 20.90 -15.20
N ASN A 396 18.31 22.06 -15.84
CA ASN A 396 19.10 23.20 -15.33
C ASN A 396 18.26 24.23 -14.55
N ASP A 397 16.93 24.20 -14.69
CA ASP A 397 16.01 25.22 -14.18
C ASP A 397 15.62 25.02 -12.70
N ALA A 398 16.49 24.33 -11.94
CA ALA A 398 16.25 23.98 -10.55
C ALA A 398 16.35 25.22 -9.65
N VAL A 399 15.22 25.68 -9.11
CA VAL A 399 15.21 26.74 -8.09
C VAL A 399 15.39 26.10 -6.73
N ILE A 400 16.37 26.58 -5.95
CA ILE A 400 16.52 26.22 -4.54
C ILE A 400 16.38 27.43 -3.64
N THR A 401 15.45 27.33 -2.69
CA THR A 401 15.26 28.31 -1.60
C THR A 401 15.76 27.72 -0.29
N PHE A 402 16.53 28.49 0.47
CA PHE A 402 17.08 28.10 1.77
C PHE A 402 16.59 29.08 2.85
N ARG A 403 15.78 28.59 3.80
CA ARG A 403 15.35 29.38 4.97
C ARG A 403 16.05 28.88 6.23
N PHE A 404 16.78 29.75 6.92
CA PHE A 404 17.35 29.45 8.23
C PHE A 404 16.42 29.88 9.37
N THR A 405 16.24 28.99 10.34
CA THR A 405 15.46 29.20 11.57
C THR A 405 16.32 28.81 12.78
N PRO A 406 16.76 29.78 13.63
CA PRO A 406 17.46 29.49 14.87
C PRO A 406 16.63 28.60 15.81
N ALA A 407 17.30 27.85 16.68
CA ALA A 407 16.65 27.31 17.87
C ALA A 407 16.37 28.45 18.87
N GLU A 408 15.27 28.35 19.60
CA GLU A 408 14.93 29.27 20.68
C GLU A 408 15.91 29.09 21.85
N ASP A 409 16.32 30.20 22.46
CA ASP A 409 17.30 30.23 23.55
C ASP A 409 16.53 30.26 24.89
N ASP A 410 16.43 29.11 25.56
CA ASP A 410 15.71 28.96 26.83
C ASP A 410 16.38 29.83 27.92
N GLY A 411 15.78 30.99 28.19
CA GLY A 411 16.35 32.03 29.03
C GLY A 411 16.72 31.56 30.44
N HIS A 412 17.88 32.02 30.93
CA HIS A 412 18.50 31.61 32.18
C HIS A 412 17.53 31.45 33.38
N ALA A 413 17.26 30.19 33.75
CA ALA A 413 17.02 29.81 35.14
C ALA A 413 18.37 29.40 35.76
N SER A 414 18.70 29.95 36.93
CA SER A 414 19.97 29.68 37.60
C SER A 414 19.97 28.31 38.28
N ASN A 415 20.98 27.49 37.99
CA ASN A 415 21.26 26.29 38.79
C ASN A 415 21.63 26.68 40.24
N GLN A 416 20.74 26.36 41.17
CA GLN A 416 21.13 25.97 42.53
C GLN A 416 20.45 24.64 42.85
N ASP A 417 21.17 23.83 43.63
CA ASP A 417 20.75 22.58 44.27
C ASP A 417 20.19 21.48 43.36
N ALA A 418 21.08 20.55 42.98
CA ALA A 418 20.72 19.31 42.31
C ALA A 418 20.50 18.19 43.36
N GLU A 419 19.27 17.68 43.44
CA GLU A 419 18.95 16.38 44.06
C GLU A 419 18.41 15.40 43.01
N GLU A 420 18.84 14.15 43.07
CA GLU A 420 18.35 13.08 42.19
C GLU A 420 16.98 12.57 42.67
N ILE A 421 15.93 12.78 41.86
CA ILE A 421 14.60 12.20 42.09
C ILE A 421 14.11 11.54 40.79
N PRO A 422 13.67 10.27 40.80
CA PRO A 422 13.32 9.52 39.58
C PRO A 422 11.99 9.95 38.94
N ALA A 423 11.84 9.65 37.64
CA ALA A 423 10.77 10.17 36.80
C ALA A 423 9.37 9.57 37.07
N PRO A 424 8.31 10.41 37.22
CA PRO A 424 6.92 9.99 37.15
C PRO A 424 6.32 10.21 35.74
N SER A 425 5.29 9.43 35.41
CA SER A 425 4.57 9.52 34.13
C SER A 425 3.67 10.77 34.04
N ARG A 426 3.59 11.38 32.84
CA ARG A 426 2.72 12.54 32.53
C ARG A 426 1.62 12.15 31.54
N SER A 427 0.50 12.89 31.55
CA SER A 427 -0.70 12.54 30.77
C SER A 427 -0.89 13.38 29.50
N LYS A 428 -1.56 12.79 28.49
CA LYS A 428 -1.87 13.43 27.19
C LYS A 428 -2.72 14.71 27.27
N ARG A 429 -3.26 15.07 28.45
CA ARG A 429 -4.06 16.28 28.64
C ARG A 429 -3.18 17.53 28.81
N GLN A 430 -2.12 17.44 29.62
CA GLN A 430 -1.23 18.57 29.89
C GLN A 430 -0.52 19.03 28.60
N GLN A 431 -0.07 18.06 27.78
CA GLN A 431 0.51 18.29 26.45
C GLN A 431 -0.43 19.02 25.46
N ARG A 432 -1.73 19.06 25.72
CA ARG A 432 -2.73 19.70 24.86
C ARG A 432 -3.06 21.12 25.30
N GLU A 433 -2.98 21.39 26.60
CA GLU A 433 -3.22 22.72 27.19
C GLU A 433 -1.99 23.65 26.97
N GLU A 434 -0.76 23.10 26.97
CA GLU A 434 0.46 23.83 26.56
C GLU A 434 0.45 24.22 25.07
N LEU A 435 -0.13 23.38 24.20
CA LEU A 435 -0.12 23.57 22.75
C LEU A 435 -0.96 24.77 22.26
N GLU A 436 -1.98 25.18 23.03
CA GLU A 436 -2.76 26.38 22.73
C GLU A 436 -2.14 27.67 23.30
N ALA A 437 -1.34 27.57 24.37
CA ALA A 437 -0.66 28.72 24.98
C ALA A 437 0.46 29.31 24.10
N ALA A 438 1.10 28.48 23.26
CA ALA A 438 2.21 28.87 22.39
C ALA A 438 1.82 29.83 21.24
N ARG A 439 0.54 30.15 21.06
CA ARG A 439 0.01 30.68 19.79
C ARG A 439 0.12 32.20 19.59
N THR A 440 0.72 32.96 20.52
CA THR A 440 0.77 34.43 20.43
C THR A 440 2.02 35.09 21.05
N ARG A 441 3.16 35.07 20.35
CA ARG A 441 4.28 36.02 20.56
C ARG A 441 4.95 36.40 19.23
N THR A 442 5.05 37.70 18.96
CA THR A 442 5.84 38.29 17.85
C THR A 442 7.09 38.96 18.41
N PHE A 443 8.30 38.58 17.97
CA PHE A 443 9.55 39.29 18.26
C PHE A 443 10.61 39.09 17.14
N GLU A 444 11.60 39.99 17.07
CA GLU A 444 12.53 40.16 15.93
C GLU A 444 14.03 39.88 16.26
N TRP A 445 14.89 39.94 15.22
CA TRP A 445 16.38 40.00 15.26
C TRP A 445 17.17 38.76 15.76
N ASN A 446 18.45 38.45 15.43
CA ASN A 446 19.26 38.53 14.16
C ASN A 446 19.86 37.11 13.86
N TYR A 447 21.05 37.02 13.23
CA TYR A 447 22.02 35.91 13.13
C TYR A 447 21.70 34.69 12.23
N GLU A 448 22.69 33.99 11.67
CA GLU A 448 23.79 34.38 10.75
C GLU A 448 24.44 33.12 10.15
N TYR A 449 25.10 33.20 8.99
CA TYR A 449 25.78 32.07 8.35
C TYR A 449 27.26 32.38 8.12
N GLU A 450 28.12 31.72 8.90
CA GLU A 450 29.57 31.94 8.89
C GLU A 450 30.22 31.34 7.63
N PHE A 451 30.64 32.21 6.71
CA PHE A 451 31.64 31.84 5.71
C PHE A 451 33.03 31.67 6.37
N PRO A 452 33.97 30.89 5.79
CA PRO A 452 35.26 30.59 6.42
C PRO A 452 36.09 31.83 6.78
N GLU A 453 36.87 31.76 7.86
CA GLU A 453 37.88 32.77 8.20
C GLU A 453 38.80 33.05 6.99
N GLY A 454 39.00 34.33 6.66
CA GLY A 454 39.74 34.78 5.48
C GLY A 454 38.94 34.86 4.17
N SER A 455 37.70 34.36 4.12
CA SER A 455 36.82 34.59 2.97
C SER A 455 36.23 36.00 2.98
N SER A 456 36.02 36.57 1.78
CA SER A 456 35.47 37.94 1.63
C SER A 456 33.95 38.04 1.74
N CYS A 457 33.25 36.96 2.12
CA CYS A 457 31.82 36.77 1.84
C CYS A 457 30.89 36.97 3.05
N TRP A 458 31.41 37.40 4.21
CA TRP A 458 30.63 37.63 5.44
C TRP A 458 29.34 38.44 5.20
N HIS A 459 28.25 38.01 5.85
CA HIS A 459 26.96 38.68 5.80
C HIS A 459 26.22 38.56 7.13
N SER A 460 25.46 39.61 7.45
CA SER A 460 24.76 39.78 8.73
C SER A 460 23.34 40.28 8.49
N GLY A 461 22.41 39.34 8.31
CA GLY A 461 21.01 39.68 7.98
C GLY A 461 20.06 38.48 7.98
N ARG A 462 18.79 38.74 8.28
CA ARG A 462 17.69 37.76 8.28
C ARG A 462 17.02 37.64 6.90
N GLY A 463 16.66 36.42 6.51
CA GLY A 463 15.78 36.12 5.36
C GLY A 463 16.20 34.86 4.60
N ASP A 464 15.63 34.64 3.42
CA ASP A 464 15.87 33.45 2.60
C ASP A 464 16.96 33.70 1.55
N SER A 465 17.94 32.81 1.44
CA SER A 465 18.89 32.78 0.32
C SER A 465 18.30 31.98 -0.86
N ARG A 466 18.61 32.41 -2.08
CA ARG A 466 18.12 31.79 -3.34
C ARG A 466 19.28 31.46 -4.26
N TYR A 467 19.31 30.22 -4.76
CA TYR A 467 20.25 29.80 -5.81
C TYR A 467 19.50 29.44 -7.09
N GLU A 468 20.06 29.87 -8.23
CA GLU A 468 19.56 29.62 -9.58
C GLU A 468 20.72 29.06 -10.41
N GLY A 469 20.66 27.78 -10.75
CA GLY A 469 21.71 27.08 -11.49
C GLY A 469 21.71 25.58 -11.20
N ALA A 470 22.65 24.85 -11.81
CA ALA A 470 22.73 23.40 -11.64
C ALA A 470 23.16 22.99 -10.22
N VAL A 471 22.69 21.83 -9.76
CA VAL A 471 23.04 21.25 -8.46
C VAL A 471 23.29 19.75 -8.61
N THR A 472 24.25 19.23 -7.87
CA THR A 472 24.63 17.82 -7.94
C THR A 472 24.88 17.29 -6.53
N ARG A 473 24.16 16.22 -6.15
CA ARG A 473 24.22 15.60 -4.81
C ARG A 473 23.98 16.60 -3.66
N GLY A 474 23.07 17.55 -3.85
CA GLY A 474 22.70 18.57 -2.86
C GLY A 474 23.68 19.76 -2.74
N VAL A 475 24.57 19.94 -3.72
CA VAL A 475 25.66 20.93 -3.68
C VAL A 475 25.74 21.73 -5.00
N PHE A 476 25.98 23.05 -4.92
CA PHE A 476 26.04 23.95 -6.08
C PHE A 476 27.07 23.50 -7.13
N HIS A 477 26.67 23.48 -8.41
CA HIS A 477 27.51 23.06 -9.52
C HIS A 477 27.18 23.79 -10.84
N GLY A 478 28.02 23.65 -11.87
CA GLY A 478 27.81 24.31 -13.16
C GLY A 478 27.80 25.85 -13.07
N VAL A 479 27.18 26.53 -14.04
CA VAL A 479 27.00 27.99 -14.00
C VAL A 479 25.76 28.31 -13.16
N GLY A 480 25.85 29.33 -12.31
CA GLY A 480 24.73 29.73 -11.46
C GLY A 480 24.92 31.05 -10.71
N VAL A 481 23.82 31.54 -10.14
CA VAL A 481 23.73 32.77 -9.34
C VAL A 481 23.21 32.43 -7.94
N LEU A 482 23.95 32.82 -6.91
CA LEU A 482 23.51 32.87 -5.52
C LEU A 482 23.13 34.31 -5.17
N ALA A 483 21.99 34.49 -4.50
CA ALA A 483 21.57 35.76 -3.89
C ALA A 483 21.26 35.54 -2.41
N SER A 484 21.73 36.45 -1.56
CA SER A 484 21.49 36.44 -0.10
C SER A 484 20.40 37.47 0.30
N PRO A 485 19.90 37.42 1.55
CA PRO A 485 18.80 38.29 2.00
C PRO A 485 19.15 39.78 2.06
N ASP A 486 20.42 40.10 2.30
CA ASP A 486 20.98 41.47 2.25
C ASP A 486 21.26 41.95 0.82
N GLY A 487 20.79 41.21 -0.20
CA GLY A 487 20.85 41.59 -1.60
C GLY A 487 22.21 41.40 -2.28
N LYS A 488 23.23 40.89 -1.56
CA LYS A 488 24.50 40.48 -2.17
C LYS A 488 24.27 39.35 -3.17
N ARG A 489 25.13 39.32 -4.20
CA ARG A 489 24.99 38.37 -5.32
C ARG A 489 26.35 37.83 -5.75
N TRP A 490 26.43 36.52 -5.96
CA TRP A 490 27.59 35.81 -6.49
C TRP A 490 27.17 35.09 -7.76
N ARG A 491 27.79 35.42 -8.90
CA ARG A 491 27.56 34.83 -10.22
C ARG A 491 28.87 34.23 -10.71
N GLY A 492 28.82 33.03 -11.30
CA GLY A 492 29.96 32.40 -11.93
C GLY A 492 29.79 30.89 -12.07
N SER A 493 30.91 30.17 -12.11
CA SER A 493 30.91 28.71 -12.10
C SER A 493 31.09 28.16 -10.69
N TRP A 494 30.37 27.08 -10.39
CA TRP A 494 30.30 26.46 -9.07
C TRP A 494 30.86 25.05 -9.11
N ARG A 495 31.69 24.70 -8.12
CA ARG A 495 32.19 23.33 -7.90
C ARG A 495 32.19 23.03 -6.41
N HIS A 496 31.57 21.92 -6.02
CA HIS A 496 31.46 21.50 -4.63
C HIS A 496 30.95 22.60 -3.67
N GLY A 497 30.02 23.45 -4.13
CA GLY A 497 29.44 24.52 -3.32
C GLY A 497 30.25 25.82 -3.31
N GLN A 498 31.41 25.83 -3.96
CA GLN A 498 32.33 26.96 -3.99
C GLN A 498 32.35 27.65 -5.35
N LEU A 499 32.55 28.97 -5.35
CA LEU A 499 32.71 29.78 -6.57
C LEU A 499 34.12 29.62 -7.13
N HIS A 500 34.23 29.29 -8.42
CA HIS A 500 35.48 29.11 -9.16
C HIS A 500 35.37 29.65 -10.60
N GLY A 501 36.52 29.88 -11.23
CA GLY A 501 36.64 30.21 -12.66
C GLY A 501 36.81 31.71 -12.89
N ASP A 502 37.09 32.08 -14.13
CA ASP A 502 37.61 33.40 -14.47
C ASP A 502 36.53 34.49 -14.63
N ASP A 503 35.39 34.15 -15.23
CA ASP A 503 34.28 35.08 -15.48
C ASP A 503 33.26 35.11 -14.32
N CYS A 504 33.73 35.47 -13.13
CA CYS A 504 32.90 35.58 -11.93
C CYS A 504 32.61 37.04 -11.55
N GLU A 505 31.46 37.26 -10.90
CA GLU A 505 31.00 38.56 -10.42
C GLU A 505 30.43 38.43 -8.99
N CYS A 506 30.90 39.29 -8.09
CA CYS A 506 30.43 39.38 -6.71
C CYS A 506 30.02 40.81 -6.38
N ILE A 507 28.75 41.01 -6.04
CA ILE A 507 28.19 42.27 -5.54
C ILE A 507 28.11 42.15 -4.02
N TYR A 508 28.91 42.95 -3.32
CA TYR A 508 29.04 42.98 -1.86
C TYR A 508 28.17 44.08 -1.22
N ASP A 509 27.83 45.12 -1.97
CA ASP A 509 26.85 46.14 -1.58
C ASP A 509 26.01 46.55 -2.81
N PRO A 510 24.75 46.09 -2.93
CA PRO A 510 23.90 46.41 -4.07
C PRO A 510 23.36 47.86 -4.05
N LEU A 511 23.28 48.49 -2.88
CA LEU A 511 22.77 49.87 -2.71
C LEU A 511 23.83 50.88 -3.14
N ALA A 512 25.06 50.72 -2.64
CA ALA A 512 26.21 51.52 -3.08
C ALA A 512 26.47 51.33 -4.59
N LEU A 513 26.35 50.09 -5.11
CA LEU A 513 26.47 49.85 -6.55
C LEU A 513 25.40 50.58 -7.36
N GLY A 514 24.15 50.59 -6.89
CA GLY A 514 23.06 51.34 -7.51
C GLY A 514 23.36 52.84 -7.59
N HIS A 515 23.73 53.46 -6.46
CA HIS A 515 24.09 54.88 -6.42
C HIS A 515 25.32 55.23 -7.27
N LEU A 516 26.33 54.36 -7.35
CA LEU A 516 27.48 54.58 -8.24
C LEU A 516 27.07 54.55 -9.72
N LEU A 517 26.25 53.57 -10.14
CA LEU A 517 25.72 53.46 -11.51
C LEU A 517 24.74 54.60 -11.88
N GLU A 518 24.10 55.23 -10.90
CA GLU A 518 23.34 56.48 -11.11
C GLU A 518 24.25 57.69 -11.27
N ASN A 519 25.28 57.83 -10.43
CA ASN A 519 26.25 58.92 -10.54
C ASN A 519 27.06 58.84 -11.86
N GLU A 520 27.30 57.66 -12.43
CA GLU A 520 27.90 57.49 -13.76
C GLU A 520 27.06 58.09 -14.92
N LYS A 521 25.76 58.34 -14.72
CA LYS A 521 24.89 58.98 -15.73
C LYS A 521 24.99 60.51 -15.73
N LEU A 522 25.58 61.10 -14.68
CA LEU A 522 25.66 62.56 -14.52
C LEU A 522 26.78 63.19 -15.38
N PRO A 523 26.72 64.51 -15.67
CA PRO A 523 27.83 65.22 -16.30
C PRO A 523 29.12 65.17 -15.47
N THR A 524 30.28 65.16 -16.15
CA THR A 524 31.61 64.99 -15.52
C THR A 524 31.89 65.98 -14.39
N GLU A 525 31.49 67.25 -14.54
CA GLU A 525 31.69 68.28 -13.50
C GLU A 525 30.79 68.08 -12.27
N GLU A 526 29.64 67.43 -12.42
CA GLU A 526 28.80 67.07 -11.28
C GLU A 526 29.35 65.86 -10.52
N ARG A 527 29.87 64.85 -11.24
CA ARG A 527 30.59 63.72 -10.62
C ARG A 527 31.76 64.20 -9.76
N LYS A 528 32.58 65.11 -10.31
CA LYS A 528 33.70 65.75 -9.59
C LYS A 528 33.24 66.46 -8.31
N ARG A 529 32.10 67.17 -8.34
CA ARG A 529 31.55 67.84 -7.14
C ARG A 529 31.11 66.85 -6.07
N ARG A 530 30.47 65.74 -6.46
CA ARG A 530 30.00 64.70 -5.52
C ARG A 530 31.15 63.89 -4.91
N ALA A 531 32.20 63.59 -5.68
CA ALA A 531 33.34 62.76 -5.26
C ALA A 531 34.26 63.38 -4.19
N VAL A 532 34.17 64.70 -3.94
CA VAL A 532 35.12 65.43 -3.07
C VAL A 532 34.91 65.16 -1.57
N ASN A 533 33.76 64.62 -1.15
CA ASN A 533 33.33 64.63 0.26
C ASN A 533 33.23 63.25 0.95
N THR A 534 33.66 62.16 0.31
CA THR A 534 33.58 60.79 0.86
C THR A 534 34.90 60.34 1.51
N SER A 535 35.19 60.83 2.72
CA SER A 535 36.28 60.32 3.58
C SER A 535 35.90 59.02 4.31
N GLY A 536 35.28 58.07 3.58
CA GLY A 536 34.75 56.83 4.12
C GLY A 536 35.81 55.73 4.29
N LEU A 537 35.46 54.70 5.07
CA LEU A 537 36.22 53.45 5.11
C LEU A 537 36.09 52.73 3.76
N TYR A 538 37.17 52.08 3.30
CA TYR A 538 37.21 51.35 2.03
C TYR A 538 36.36 50.06 2.07
N ARG A 539 35.03 50.20 1.99
CA ARG A 539 34.11 49.06 1.81
C ARG A 539 34.08 48.62 0.34
N MET A 540 34.16 47.32 0.13
CA MET A 540 34.08 46.70 -1.19
C MET A 540 32.61 46.68 -1.66
N VAL A 541 32.36 47.08 -2.90
CA VAL A 541 31.02 47.15 -3.50
C VAL A 541 30.81 46.04 -4.53
N ARG A 542 31.78 45.87 -5.44
CA ARG A 542 31.73 44.87 -6.52
C ARG A 542 33.13 44.35 -6.83
N TYR A 543 33.26 43.05 -7.08
CA TYR A 543 34.43 42.45 -7.72
C TYR A 543 34.03 41.71 -9.00
N GLN A 544 34.85 41.83 -10.04
CA GLN A 544 34.74 41.00 -11.25
C GLN A 544 36.12 40.45 -11.62
N GLY A 545 36.19 39.17 -11.97
CA GLY A 545 37.43 38.44 -12.28
C GLY A 545 37.50 37.10 -11.56
N SER A 546 38.65 36.42 -11.63
CA SER A 546 38.73 35.01 -11.24
C SER A 546 38.52 34.75 -9.74
N PHE A 547 37.95 33.60 -9.43
CA PHE A 547 37.96 32.99 -8.10
C PHE A 547 38.56 31.58 -8.12
N ASP A 548 39.21 31.23 -7.02
CA ASP A 548 39.39 29.85 -6.62
C ASP A 548 38.82 29.66 -5.21
N SER A 549 37.88 28.73 -5.03
CA SER A 549 37.37 28.32 -3.72
C SER A 549 36.80 29.48 -2.87
N HIS A 550 36.06 30.42 -3.50
CA HIS A 550 35.62 31.73 -2.96
C HIS A 550 36.71 32.78 -2.63
N VAL A 551 37.99 32.50 -2.90
CA VAL A 551 39.09 33.47 -2.76
C VAL A 551 39.33 34.16 -4.11
N ARG A 552 39.38 35.50 -4.12
CA ARG A 552 39.71 36.28 -5.33
C ARG A 552 41.12 35.92 -5.79
N HIS A 553 41.25 35.56 -7.06
CA HIS A 553 42.51 35.15 -7.66
C HIS A 553 42.58 35.61 -9.13
N GLY A 554 43.53 35.07 -9.90
CA GLY A 554 43.65 35.30 -11.34
C GLY A 554 44.54 36.48 -11.74
N ARG A 555 44.86 36.51 -13.03
CA ARG A 555 45.76 37.52 -13.64
C ARG A 555 45.07 38.88 -13.87
N ARG A 556 43.74 38.89 -13.90
CA ARG A 556 42.91 40.09 -14.09
C ARG A 556 41.70 40.01 -13.16
N GLY A 557 41.66 40.94 -12.22
CA GLY A 557 40.51 41.23 -11.38
C GLY A 557 40.30 42.74 -11.27
N SER A 558 39.07 43.13 -10.94
CA SER A 558 38.67 44.53 -10.73
C SER A 558 37.81 44.62 -9.46
N LEU A 559 38.12 45.58 -8.59
CA LEU A 559 37.51 45.76 -7.29
C LEU A 559 37.06 47.21 -7.12
N LEU A 560 35.75 47.43 -7.06
CA LEU A 560 35.10 48.73 -6.87
C LEU A 560 34.80 48.96 -5.39
N TYR A 561 35.06 50.17 -4.91
CA TYR A 561 34.82 50.62 -3.53
C TYR A 561 33.68 51.64 -3.41
N GLU A 562 33.14 51.79 -2.20
CA GLU A 562 32.00 52.67 -1.86
C GLU A 562 32.23 54.15 -2.23
N ASN A 563 33.48 54.62 -2.16
CA ASN A 563 33.89 55.97 -2.56
C ASN A 563 34.03 56.16 -4.09
N GLY A 564 33.71 55.12 -4.88
CA GLY A 564 33.82 55.10 -6.34
C GLY A 564 35.23 54.83 -6.89
N ASP A 565 36.21 54.52 -6.04
CA ASP A 565 37.55 54.12 -6.51
C ASP A 565 37.53 52.68 -7.03
N LEU A 566 38.25 52.44 -8.13
CA LEU A 566 38.36 51.16 -8.82
C LEU A 566 39.82 50.71 -8.86
N VAL A 567 40.07 49.51 -8.32
CA VAL A 567 41.39 48.88 -8.23
C VAL A 567 41.44 47.68 -9.18
N MET A 568 42.41 47.65 -10.10
CA MET A 568 42.52 46.63 -11.16
C MET A 568 43.93 46.04 -11.21
N GLY A 569 44.05 44.73 -11.35
CA GLY A 569 45.35 44.06 -11.42
C GLY A 569 45.28 42.54 -11.25
N ARG A 570 46.42 41.94 -10.88
CA ARG A 570 46.52 40.53 -10.47
C ARG A 570 46.05 40.38 -9.02
N PHE A 571 45.25 39.35 -8.75
CA PHE A 571 44.80 39.04 -7.40
C PHE A 571 45.33 37.67 -6.94
N GLU A 572 45.85 37.61 -5.71
CA GLU A 572 46.33 36.36 -5.09
C GLU A 572 45.96 36.33 -3.61
N ARG A 573 45.51 35.16 -3.13
CA ARG A 573 45.06 34.95 -1.75
C ARG A 573 43.99 35.95 -1.26
N GLY A 574 43.24 36.57 -2.18
CA GLY A 574 42.21 37.58 -1.87
C GLY A 574 42.64 39.04 -2.04
N PHE A 575 43.94 39.30 -2.23
CA PHE A 575 44.58 40.62 -2.26
C PHE A 575 45.09 40.99 -3.65
N ALA A 576 45.23 42.28 -3.95
CA ALA A 576 45.89 42.75 -5.17
C ALA A 576 47.43 42.75 -4.98
N VAL A 577 48.19 42.21 -5.93
CA VAL A 577 49.64 41.98 -5.81
C VAL A 577 50.41 42.40 -7.06
N GLY A 578 51.66 42.83 -6.90
CA GLY A 578 52.50 43.32 -8.00
C GLY A 578 52.09 44.72 -8.46
N ILE A 579 52.04 44.96 -9.78
CA ILE A 579 51.62 46.24 -10.34
C ILE A 579 50.09 46.31 -10.40
N VAL A 580 49.52 47.32 -9.75
CA VAL A 580 48.08 47.52 -9.56
C VAL A 580 47.67 48.91 -10.04
N LEU A 581 46.66 48.98 -10.91
CA LEU A 581 46.09 50.22 -11.43
C LEU A 581 44.96 50.73 -10.53
N TYR A 582 45.12 51.92 -9.98
CA TYR A 582 44.07 52.69 -9.32
C TYR A 582 43.43 53.67 -10.30
N ARG A 583 42.11 53.63 -10.43
CA ARG A 583 41.29 54.66 -11.07
C ARG A 583 40.40 55.27 -9.99
N PHE A 584 40.70 56.51 -9.60
CA PHE A 584 39.97 57.22 -8.56
C PHE A 584 38.63 57.77 -9.07
N SER A 585 37.65 57.94 -8.17
CA SER A 585 36.35 58.56 -8.50
C SER A 585 36.46 60.00 -9.03
N THR A 586 37.58 60.67 -8.77
CA THR A 586 37.96 61.98 -9.37
C THR A 586 38.35 61.91 -10.85
N GLY A 587 38.40 60.72 -11.45
CA GLY A 587 38.83 60.47 -12.83
C GLY A 587 40.36 60.39 -13.01
N ARG A 588 41.14 60.53 -11.94
CA ARG A 588 42.61 60.34 -11.98
C ARG A 588 42.96 58.85 -12.00
N THR A 589 44.02 58.50 -12.72
CA THR A 589 44.63 57.15 -12.69
C THR A 589 46.07 57.22 -12.19
N ARG A 590 46.51 56.20 -11.45
CA ARG A 590 47.91 55.92 -11.08
C ARG A 590 48.15 54.44 -10.88
N TYR A 591 49.36 53.97 -11.14
CA TYR A 591 49.82 52.63 -10.81
C TYR A 591 50.56 52.61 -9.47
N ALA A 592 50.41 51.52 -8.73
CA ALA A 592 51.09 51.27 -7.47
C ALA A 592 51.72 49.88 -7.46
N GLU A 593 52.76 49.72 -6.66
CA GLU A 593 53.45 48.45 -6.45
C GLU A 593 53.01 47.85 -5.10
N HIS A 594 52.54 46.61 -5.11
CA HIS A 594 52.03 45.87 -3.95
C HIS A 594 52.85 44.60 -3.70
N ASP A 595 53.11 44.30 -2.43
CA ASP A 595 53.77 43.06 -2.02
C ASP A 595 52.81 41.85 -2.04
N GLU A 596 53.34 40.67 -1.72
CA GLU A 596 52.55 39.43 -1.66
C GLU A 596 51.51 39.38 -0.51
N SER A 597 51.56 40.33 0.44
CA SER A 597 50.55 40.49 1.50
C SER A 597 49.38 41.37 1.07
N GLY A 598 49.49 42.03 -0.09
CA GLY A 598 48.55 43.04 -0.56
C GLY A 598 48.88 44.47 -0.10
N SER A 599 49.96 44.66 0.65
CA SER A 599 50.35 45.97 1.16
C SER A 599 50.99 46.80 0.06
N ARG A 600 50.53 48.06 -0.10
CA ARG A 600 51.09 48.98 -1.11
C ARG A 600 52.47 49.46 -0.66
N ILE A 601 53.51 49.03 -1.39
CA ILE A 601 54.90 49.43 -1.18
C ILE A 601 55.09 50.90 -1.56
N ARG A 602 54.70 51.27 -2.79
CA ARG A 602 54.88 52.63 -3.33
C ARG A 602 53.86 52.97 -4.42
N TRP A 603 53.76 54.25 -4.73
CA TRP A 603 53.27 54.71 -6.03
C TRP A 603 54.41 54.64 -7.06
N LEU A 604 54.07 54.43 -8.33
CA LEU A 604 55.03 54.55 -9.42
C LEU A 604 55.31 56.03 -9.74
N SER A 605 56.49 56.29 -10.29
CA SER A 605 56.89 57.62 -10.80
C SER A 605 56.18 57.93 -12.11
N GLU A 606 56.10 59.21 -12.51
CA GLU A 606 55.27 59.61 -13.65
C GLU A 606 55.75 59.05 -15.00
N ASP A 607 57.05 58.75 -15.15
CA ASP A 607 57.61 58.06 -16.32
C ASP A 607 57.27 56.56 -16.33
N GLU A 608 57.29 55.88 -15.18
CA GLU A 608 56.82 54.49 -15.05
C GLU A 608 55.31 54.41 -15.35
N ASP A 609 54.53 55.35 -14.78
CA ASP A 609 53.08 55.46 -14.94
C ASP A 609 52.70 55.77 -16.40
N LYS A 610 53.49 56.60 -17.10
CA LYS A 610 53.33 56.89 -18.53
C LYS A 610 53.62 55.65 -19.39
N ARG A 611 54.77 55.00 -19.17
CA ARG A 611 55.13 53.78 -19.91
C ARG A 611 54.08 52.70 -19.82
N LEU A 612 53.57 52.42 -18.62
CA LEU A 612 52.53 51.40 -18.42
C LEU A 612 51.21 51.74 -19.13
N ARG A 613 50.89 53.02 -19.35
CA ARG A 613 49.72 53.43 -20.16
C ARG A 613 49.96 53.22 -21.64
N GLU A 614 51.16 53.54 -22.14
CA GLU A 614 51.54 53.31 -23.55
C GLU A 614 51.60 51.81 -23.87
N GLU A 615 52.15 51.00 -22.96
CA GLU A 615 52.15 49.53 -23.02
C GLU A 615 50.71 48.96 -22.95
N ALA A 616 49.84 49.49 -22.08
CA ALA A 616 48.44 49.05 -21.98
C ALA A 616 47.60 49.40 -23.22
N LEU A 617 47.77 50.61 -23.79
CA LEU A 617 47.10 51.02 -25.02
C LEU A 617 47.51 50.14 -26.22
N ALA A 618 48.79 49.78 -26.30
CA ALA A 618 49.27 48.82 -27.30
C ALA A 618 48.66 47.42 -27.09
N GLU A 619 48.54 46.95 -25.83
CA GLU A 619 47.89 45.67 -25.54
C GLU A 619 46.37 45.70 -25.77
N GLU A 620 45.69 46.85 -25.69
CA GLU A 620 44.27 46.97 -26.07
C GLU A 620 44.08 46.93 -27.59
N ALA A 621 44.88 47.70 -28.36
CA ALA A 621 44.83 47.66 -29.82
C ALA A 621 45.15 46.26 -30.40
N ALA A 622 46.07 45.52 -29.77
CA ALA A 622 46.35 44.12 -30.11
C ALA A 622 45.17 43.17 -29.82
N LYS A 623 44.46 43.36 -28.70
CA LYS A 623 43.25 42.57 -28.37
C LYS A 623 42.08 42.91 -29.28
N GLU A 624 41.90 44.17 -29.64
CA GLU A 624 40.81 44.58 -30.53
C GLU A 624 40.99 43.98 -31.93
N THR A 625 42.23 43.98 -32.44
CA THR A 625 42.56 43.30 -33.70
C THR A 625 42.49 41.76 -33.60
N GLU A 626 42.86 41.12 -32.47
CA GLU A 626 42.59 39.68 -32.27
C GLU A 626 41.08 39.37 -32.22
N ALA A 627 40.29 40.22 -31.55
CA ALA A 627 38.84 40.06 -31.44
C ALA A 627 38.14 40.21 -32.79
N GLN A 628 38.52 41.20 -33.61
CA GLN A 628 38.06 41.36 -34.98
C GLN A 628 38.40 40.13 -35.84
N HIS A 629 39.64 39.62 -35.75
CA HIS A 629 40.02 38.37 -36.44
C HIS A 629 39.21 37.16 -35.97
N ARG A 630 38.98 36.99 -34.66
CA ARG A 630 38.10 35.92 -34.13
C ARG A 630 36.67 36.05 -34.60
N GLN A 631 36.12 37.27 -34.64
CA GLN A 631 34.77 37.52 -35.12
C GLN A 631 34.64 37.18 -36.61
N HIS A 632 35.59 37.61 -37.44
CA HIS A 632 35.64 37.25 -38.86
C HIS A 632 35.80 35.74 -39.06
N PHE A 633 36.63 35.07 -38.26
CA PHE A 633 36.83 33.62 -38.33
C PHE A 633 35.58 32.82 -37.93
N LEU A 634 34.88 33.23 -36.86
CA LEU A 634 33.59 32.65 -36.48
C LEU A 634 32.52 32.90 -37.55
N GLN A 635 32.48 34.08 -38.14
CA GLN A 635 31.54 34.43 -39.20
C GLN A 635 31.81 33.62 -40.49
N ALA A 636 33.07 33.28 -40.78
CA ALA A 636 33.49 32.38 -41.85
C ALA A 636 33.38 30.87 -41.51
N LEU A 637 32.95 30.52 -40.30
CA LEU A 637 32.57 29.15 -39.87
C LEU A 637 31.04 28.96 -39.79
N ILE A 638 30.27 30.03 -39.94
CA ILE A 638 28.80 30.07 -39.95
C ILE A 638 28.25 30.15 -41.38
N LEU A 639 29.10 30.58 -42.34
CA LEU A 639 28.87 30.57 -43.79
C LEU A 639 29.38 29.27 -44.43
#